data_AF-A0A0V0R7A7-F1
#
_entry.id   AF-A0A0V0R7A7-F1
#
_cell.length_a   1.000
_cell.length_b   1.000
_cell.length_c   1.000
_cell.angle_alpha   90.00
_cell.angle_beta   90.00
_cell.angle_gamma   90.00
#
_symmetry.space_group_name_H-M   'P 1'
#
loop_
_entity.id
_entity.type
_entity.pdbx_description
1 polymer ?
#
loop_
_entity_poly.entity_id
_entity_poly.type
_entity_poly.pdbx_seq_one_letter_code
_entity_poly.pdbx_strand_id
1 'polypeptide(L)'
;MRQALKFKNLFNSFSKNIFNKQSYKKFSKADLLKHSVLIMGFQLNSYLFYNKLYCDDGSKEVQKQDKNQNQQEKLSALRNLIKYDVCQSSDIKEGQIFPFEIEDSNGEKYPILLVRHKGKVFAVGGVCTYDGKTQLKDGICFENKLYCPLHGCAYNIHNGQTELAPAMDDLPRFFAEEKNGKVVVYAPKEVPKRLIPHFMPRDYNDLRKVVIIGSGASAQACVETLRHMGYTGEIVMVSKETKFPYDKTKLSKEIRNLDYKKIQLRDQDWFKQYGVSLMMGRECVYVDKTHGSPHIKLEDGLRLEYDALVIATGSLPASTKFKGTKEQKNLLYLEDIEDHKKLREQLETAKNITVMGANVRSLETAATIRKEYPHIKEIYIIDENKENPLKETYGKELADELIKQQVQNDVWFVLHQKIDEMKGNDEKIEKIKFENGLEINTDVVLMFPNNRIGNTEWIDESNMDQFDYDEFGKMKTNYNMRSDYKRIFATGECANTQYFAINDEIGCEGWNMSWHTGMTAAYNILALRVPFHQIPFQWNNIYGKTLQYLGYARYWNEAHIIGSIKDWDFVVVYSFYDSIIAAAGTPSQTKNMNILNEAFRLEILPSFKDLKDGKVNINNLENIIRSQKRSGCFKEGLYNVRYDPYNKDVIWQNRDKTSEYYNFYEQGLTPVENKMDEEQHI
;
A
#
# COMPACT_ATOMS: atom_id res chain seq x y z
N MET A 1 -9.97 45.89 10.88
CA MET A 1 -9.85 45.43 12.29
C MET A 1 -11.13 45.58 13.13
N ARG A 2 -11.74 46.77 13.30
CA ARG A 2 -12.99 46.92 14.11
C ARG A 2 -14.20 46.13 13.59
N GLN A 3 -14.33 45.94 12.27
CA GLN A 3 -15.36 45.07 11.68
C GLN A 3 -15.10 43.58 11.94
N ALA A 4 -13.83 43.16 11.97
CA ALA A 4 -13.43 41.79 12.29
C ALA A 4 -13.71 41.42 13.77
N LEU A 5 -13.59 42.39 14.70
CA LEU A 5 -13.97 42.18 16.11
C LEU A 5 -15.49 42.05 16.30
N LYS A 6 -16.29 42.83 15.58
CA LYS A 6 -17.76 42.68 15.58
C LYS A 6 -18.19 41.31 15.01
N PHE A 7 -17.48 40.82 14.00
CA PHE A 7 -17.74 39.51 13.37
C PHE A 7 -17.35 38.33 14.27
N LYS A 8 -16.23 38.42 15.00
CA LYS A 8 -15.80 37.41 15.98
C LYS A 8 -16.79 37.27 17.16
N ASN A 9 -17.38 38.38 17.61
CA ASN A 9 -18.39 38.36 18.66
C ASN A 9 -19.74 37.79 18.17
N LEU A 10 -20.12 38.04 16.92
CA LEU A 10 -21.28 37.38 16.30
C LEU A 10 -21.06 35.87 16.14
N PHE A 11 -19.86 35.46 15.69
CA PHE A 11 -19.53 34.04 15.50
C PHE A 11 -19.50 33.26 16.83
N ASN A 12 -18.98 33.86 17.91
CA ASN A 12 -18.99 33.27 19.24
C ASN A 12 -20.40 33.21 19.87
N SER A 13 -21.29 34.15 19.51
CA SER A 13 -22.71 34.07 19.85
C SER A 13 -23.43 32.98 19.05
N PHE A 14 -22.95 32.69 17.84
CA PHE A 14 -23.53 31.71 16.90
C PHE A 14 -23.14 30.27 17.27
N SER A 15 -21.89 30.04 17.68
CA SER A 15 -21.39 28.71 18.07
C SER A 15 -22.02 28.20 19.38
N LYS A 16 -22.35 29.10 20.32
CA LYS A 16 -23.04 28.74 21.57
C LYS A 16 -24.46 28.21 21.39
N ASN A 17 -25.14 28.55 20.28
CA ASN A 17 -26.53 28.13 20.03
C ASN A 17 -26.64 26.82 19.23
N ILE A 18 -25.59 26.39 18.51
CA ILE A 18 -25.63 25.22 17.62
C ILE A 18 -25.26 23.91 18.34
N PHE A 19 -24.48 23.97 19.42
CA PHE A 19 -23.98 22.77 20.12
C PHE A 19 -24.83 22.30 21.31
N ASN A 20 -26.07 22.78 21.45
CA ASN A 20 -27.01 22.21 22.41
C ASN A 20 -27.82 21.07 21.75
N LYS A 21 -27.72 19.87 22.34
CA LYS A 21 -28.00 18.55 21.73
C LYS A 21 -29.47 18.21 21.40
N GLN A 22 -30.36 19.17 21.09
CA GLN A 22 -31.79 18.88 20.86
C GLN A 22 -32.46 19.54 19.64
N SER A 23 -31.75 20.15 18.70
CA SER A 23 -32.42 21.01 17.68
C SER A 23 -32.25 20.61 16.20
N TYR A 24 -31.91 19.35 15.87
CA TYR A 24 -31.77 18.94 14.46
C TYR A 24 -33.10 18.70 13.71
N LYS A 25 -34.25 18.64 14.40
CA LYS A 25 -35.57 18.32 13.79
C LYS A 25 -36.37 19.53 13.24
N LYS A 26 -35.81 20.75 13.21
CA LYS A 26 -36.59 21.96 12.86
C LYS A 26 -36.15 22.75 11.62
N PHE A 27 -35.12 22.32 10.88
CA PHE A 27 -34.68 23.05 9.69
C PHE A 27 -35.38 22.56 8.42
N SER A 28 -35.94 23.48 7.64
CA SER A 28 -36.51 23.16 6.34
C SER A 28 -35.40 23.02 5.29
N LYS A 29 -35.68 22.30 4.19
CA LYS A 29 -34.72 22.10 3.08
C LYS A 29 -34.23 23.42 2.47
N ALA A 30 -35.05 24.48 2.53
CA ALA A 30 -34.70 25.82 2.07
C ALA A 30 -33.70 26.54 3.01
N ASP A 31 -33.73 26.24 4.30
CA ASP A 31 -32.79 26.82 5.27
C ASP A 31 -31.39 26.22 5.05
N LEU A 32 -31.28 24.91 4.81
CA LEU A 32 -30.01 24.25 4.52
C LEU A 32 -29.35 24.77 3.23
N LEU A 33 -30.14 25.07 2.20
CA LEU A 33 -29.67 25.64 0.93
C LEU A 33 -29.22 27.11 1.04
N LYS A 34 -29.83 27.92 1.91
CA LYS A 34 -29.34 29.28 2.18
C LYS A 34 -28.01 29.28 2.93
N HIS A 35 -27.77 28.29 3.80
CA HIS A 35 -26.54 28.19 4.58
C HIS A 35 -25.35 27.69 3.75
N SER A 36 -25.56 26.81 2.76
CA SER A 36 -24.50 26.37 1.84
C SER A 36 -24.03 27.48 0.90
N VAL A 37 -24.94 28.35 0.45
CA VAL A 37 -24.62 29.49 -0.43
C VAL A 37 -23.83 30.59 0.31
N LEU A 38 -24.07 30.80 1.61
CA LEU A 38 -23.30 31.75 2.44
C LEU A 38 -21.88 31.28 2.75
N ILE A 39 -21.67 29.96 2.88
CA ILE A 39 -20.34 29.36 3.04
C ILE A 39 -19.56 29.41 1.71
N MET A 40 -20.21 29.15 0.57
CA MET A 40 -19.61 29.31 -0.76
C MET A 40 -19.28 30.77 -1.11
N GLY A 41 -20.13 31.72 -0.70
CA GLY A 41 -19.92 33.15 -0.92
C GLY A 41 -18.70 33.73 -0.17
N PHE A 42 -18.30 33.11 0.95
CA PHE A 42 -17.10 33.49 1.70
C PHE A 42 -15.80 33.04 1.00
N GLN A 43 -15.86 32.02 0.14
CA GLN A 43 -14.71 31.53 -0.62
C GLN A 43 -14.50 32.27 -1.95
N LEU A 44 -15.56 32.76 -2.59
CA LEU A 44 -15.46 33.37 -3.92
C LEU A 44 -14.96 34.83 -3.95
N ASN A 45 -15.30 35.66 -2.95
CA ASN A 45 -14.96 37.10 -3.01
C ASN A 45 -13.53 37.44 -2.56
N SER A 46 -12.80 36.48 -1.96
CA SER A 46 -11.36 36.59 -1.71
C SER A 46 -10.53 36.26 -2.96
N TYR A 47 -11.15 35.57 -3.94
CA TYR A 47 -10.48 34.94 -5.07
C TYR A 47 -10.28 35.88 -6.27
N LEU A 48 -11.12 36.91 -6.41
CA LEU A 48 -11.11 37.80 -7.59
C LEU A 48 -10.16 39.01 -7.50
N PHE A 49 -9.56 39.28 -6.34
CA PHE A 49 -8.66 40.44 -6.19
C PHE A 49 -7.17 40.14 -6.46
N TYR A 50 -6.76 38.87 -6.55
CA TYR A 50 -5.33 38.49 -6.59
C TYR A 50 -4.83 37.93 -7.93
N ASN A 51 -5.69 37.79 -8.94
CA ASN A 51 -5.36 37.16 -10.22
C ASN A 51 -4.61 38.06 -11.23
N LYS A 52 -3.89 39.10 -10.79
CA LYS A 52 -3.31 40.10 -11.72
C LYS A 52 -1.81 40.36 -11.63
N LEU A 53 -1.04 39.60 -10.87
CA LEU A 53 0.40 39.86 -10.79
C LEU A 53 1.23 38.57 -10.72
N TYR A 54 2.19 38.48 -11.66
CA TYR A 54 3.41 37.65 -11.69
C TYR A 54 3.41 36.35 -12.50
N CYS A 55 3.66 36.52 -13.81
CA CYS A 55 4.83 35.90 -14.47
C CYS A 55 6.08 36.68 -14.03
N ASP A 56 7.07 36.03 -13.42
CA ASP A 56 8.50 36.14 -13.78
C ASP A 56 9.40 35.29 -12.86
N ASP A 57 10.54 35.00 -13.43
CA ASP A 57 11.64 34.09 -13.15
C ASP A 57 12.65 34.60 -12.11
N GLY A 58 12.67 33.94 -10.93
CA GLY A 58 13.63 34.22 -9.86
C GLY A 58 14.67 33.11 -9.68
N SER A 59 15.71 33.05 -10.51
CA SER A 59 16.95 32.31 -10.19
C SER A 59 18.18 32.87 -10.93
N LYS A 60 18.72 33.98 -10.42
CA LYS A 60 20.05 34.48 -10.81
C LYS A 60 20.72 35.10 -9.58
N GLU A 61 21.38 34.28 -8.74
CA GLU A 61 22.50 34.73 -7.87
C GLU A 61 23.15 33.61 -7.01
N VAL A 62 23.36 32.39 -7.53
CA VAL A 62 24.32 31.44 -6.92
C VAL A 62 24.99 30.57 -8.00
N GLN A 63 25.66 31.18 -8.99
CA GLN A 63 26.41 30.41 -9.98
C GLN A 63 27.57 31.22 -10.55
N LYS A 64 28.79 31.03 -10.03
CA LYS A 64 30.00 31.29 -10.85
C LYS A 64 31.33 30.66 -10.42
N GLN A 65 31.47 30.01 -9.25
CA GLN A 65 32.77 29.41 -8.87
C GLN A 65 32.85 27.87 -8.88
N ASP A 66 31.74 27.12 -8.88
CA ASP A 66 31.76 25.64 -8.79
C ASP A 66 31.57 24.86 -10.12
N LYS A 67 31.47 25.54 -11.28
CA LYS A 67 31.12 24.84 -12.54
C LYS A 67 32.24 23.97 -13.11
N ASN A 68 33.51 24.34 -12.95
CA ASN A 68 34.61 23.65 -13.65
C ASN A 68 35.09 22.37 -12.96
N GLN A 69 35.17 22.34 -11.63
CA GLN A 69 35.60 21.16 -10.86
C GLN A 69 34.56 20.04 -10.93
N ASN A 70 33.29 20.40 -10.75
CA ASN A 70 32.14 19.48 -10.78
C ASN A 70 31.87 18.91 -12.20
N GLN A 71 32.28 19.63 -13.26
CA GLN A 71 32.15 19.16 -14.64
C GLN A 71 33.28 18.19 -15.03
N GLN A 72 34.52 18.40 -14.55
CA GLN A 72 35.63 17.45 -14.76
C GLN A 72 35.44 16.12 -14.03
N GLU A 73 34.91 16.13 -12.80
CA GLU A 73 34.57 14.91 -12.05
C GLU A 73 33.38 14.16 -12.66
N LYS A 74 32.35 14.86 -13.16
CA LYS A 74 31.29 14.23 -13.95
C LYS A 74 31.83 13.60 -15.24
N LEU A 75 32.73 14.27 -15.94
CA LEU A 75 33.33 13.75 -17.17
C LEU A 75 34.28 12.57 -16.93
N SER A 76 34.94 12.49 -15.76
CA SER A 76 35.79 11.34 -15.40
C SER A 76 34.96 10.11 -15.03
N ALA A 77 33.83 10.28 -14.33
CA ALA A 77 32.89 9.21 -13.99
C ALA A 77 32.22 8.59 -15.23
N LEU A 78 32.03 9.38 -16.30
CA LEU A 78 31.46 8.90 -17.57
C LEU A 78 32.43 8.04 -18.41
N ARG A 79 33.75 8.04 -18.13
CA ARG A 79 34.76 7.33 -18.96
C ARG A 79 34.56 5.82 -18.99
N ASN A 80 33.91 5.25 -17.97
CA ASN A 80 33.65 3.81 -17.86
C ASN A 80 32.24 3.41 -18.33
N LEU A 81 31.44 4.37 -18.83
CA LEU A 81 30.08 4.11 -19.33
C LEU A 81 30.09 3.96 -20.86
N ILE A 82 29.21 3.10 -21.35
CA ILE A 82 28.93 2.95 -22.78
C ILE A 82 27.97 4.06 -23.18
N LYS A 83 28.30 4.76 -24.28
CA LYS A 83 27.49 5.82 -24.86
C LYS A 83 26.56 5.23 -25.93
N TYR A 84 25.27 5.53 -25.82
CA TYR A 84 24.24 5.15 -26.77
C TYR A 84 23.60 6.39 -27.38
N ASP A 85 23.71 6.55 -28.70
CA ASP A 85 22.95 7.57 -29.44
C ASP A 85 21.54 6.99 -29.71
N VAL A 86 20.50 7.53 -29.07
CA VAL A 86 19.19 6.85 -28.97
C VAL A 86 18.20 7.32 -30.03
N CYS A 87 17.80 8.59 -30.00
CA CYS A 87 16.76 9.14 -30.88
C CYS A 87 16.93 10.66 -31.06
N GLN A 88 16.07 11.27 -31.87
CA GLN A 88 15.99 12.72 -31.92
C GLN A 88 15.25 13.22 -30.67
N SER A 89 15.68 14.36 -30.14
CA SER A 89 15.05 15.05 -29.01
C SER A 89 13.54 15.27 -29.23
N SER A 90 13.15 15.56 -30.48
CA SER A 90 11.77 15.75 -30.91
C SER A 90 10.90 14.49 -30.83
N ASP A 91 11.51 13.30 -30.79
CA ASP A 91 10.78 12.03 -30.73
C ASP A 91 10.21 11.79 -29.32
N ILE A 92 10.77 12.44 -28.30
CA ILE A 92 10.35 12.32 -26.90
C ILE A 92 9.46 13.50 -26.52
N LYS A 93 8.15 13.26 -26.48
CA LYS A 93 7.16 14.24 -26.03
C LYS A 93 7.09 14.28 -24.49
N GLU A 94 6.67 15.42 -23.96
CA GLU A 94 6.47 15.64 -22.52
C GLU A 94 5.54 14.57 -21.92
N GLY A 95 5.98 13.91 -20.85
CA GLY A 95 5.24 12.87 -20.14
C GLY A 95 5.05 11.55 -20.89
N GLN A 96 5.52 11.43 -22.13
CA GLN A 96 5.43 10.20 -22.92
C GLN A 96 6.59 9.26 -22.56
N ILE A 97 6.28 7.97 -22.42
CA ILE A 97 7.28 6.91 -22.27
C ILE A 97 7.86 6.57 -23.64
N PHE A 98 9.17 6.73 -23.79
CA PHE A 98 9.93 6.34 -24.97
C PHE A 98 10.85 5.15 -24.60
N PRO A 99 10.51 3.91 -25.00
CA PRO A 99 11.35 2.75 -24.70
C PRO A 99 12.48 2.57 -25.71
N PHE A 100 13.63 2.10 -25.25
CA PHE A 100 14.68 1.54 -26.09
C PHE A 100 15.42 0.41 -25.35
N GLU A 101 16.19 -0.39 -26.07
CA GLU A 101 16.99 -1.47 -25.49
C GLU A 101 18.48 -1.15 -25.63
N ILE A 102 19.26 -1.53 -24.63
CA ILE A 102 20.71 -1.64 -24.74
C ILE A 102 21.12 -3.10 -24.63
N GLU A 103 22.28 -3.43 -25.19
CA GLU A 103 22.92 -4.72 -25.01
C GLU A 103 24.06 -4.53 -24.01
N ASP A 104 24.03 -5.28 -22.91
CA ASP A 104 25.10 -5.25 -21.92
C ASP A 104 26.33 -6.04 -22.41
N SER A 105 27.44 -6.01 -21.68
CA SER A 105 28.66 -6.72 -22.10
C SER A 105 28.53 -8.25 -22.16
N ASN A 106 27.45 -8.81 -21.62
CA ASN A 106 27.15 -10.23 -21.64
C ASN A 106 26.20 -10.61 -22.81
N GLY A 107 25.80 -9.64 -23.63
CA GLY A 107 24.83 -9.84 -24.71
C GLY A 107 23.37 -9.89 -24.22
N GLU A 108 23.10 -9.58 -22.95
CA GLU A 108 21.73 -9.48 -22.45
C GLU A 108 21.11 -8.15 -22.87
N LYS A 109 19.89 -8.22 -23.40
CA LYS A 109 19.08 -7.04 -23.70
C LYS A 109 18.49 -6.47 -22.41
N TYR A 110 18.69 -5.19 -22.19
CA TYR A 110 18.13 -4.46 -21.07
C TYR A 110 17.27 -3.29 -21.54
N PRO A 111 15.97 -3.25 -21.20
CA PRO A 111 15.10 -2.14 -21.58
C PRO A 111 15.34 -0.92 -20.71
N ILE A 112 15.42 0.26 -21.34
CA ILE A 112 15.50 1.58 -20.70
C ILE A 112 14.33 2.42 -21.18
N LEU A 113 13.76 3.23 -20.29
CA LEU A 113 12.72 4.19 -20.60
C LEU A 113 13.26 5.61 -20.52
N LEU A 114 12.97 6.39 -21.55
CA LEU A 114 13.17 7.82 -21.57
C LEU A 114 11.84 8.52 -21.35
N VAL A 115 11.82 9.51 -20.47
CA VAL A 115 10.64 10.34 -20.22
C VAL A 115 11.09 11.79 -20.15
N ARG A 116 10.44 12.67 -20.91
CA ARG A 116 10.65 14.11 -20.80
C ARG A 116 9.73 14.67 -19.72
N HIS A 117 10.32 15.36 -18.75
CA HIS A 117 9.60 16.05 -17.69
C HIS A 117 10.20 17.42 -17.41
N LYS A 118 9.37 18.48 -17.42
CA LYS A 118 9.75 19.89 -17.30
C LYS A 118 10.88 20.26 -18.26
N GLY A 119 10.75 19.81 -19.51
CA GLY A 119 11.71 20.09 -20.59
C GLY A 119 13.00 19.27 -20.56
N LYS A 120 13.25 18.46 -19.52
CA LYS A 120 14.45 17.63 -19.40
C LYS A 120 14.14 16.15 -19.63
N VAL A 121 15.02 15.44 -20.34
CA VAL A 121 14.92 13.99 -20.51
C VAL A 121 15.57 13.25 -19.33
N PHE A 122 14.84 12.28 -18.78
CA PHE A 122 15.30 11.35 -17.75
C PHE A 122 15.32 9.93 -18.30
N ALA A 123 16.25 9.11 -17.80
CA ALA A 123 16.42 7.72 -18.22
C ALA A 123 16.42 6.79 -17.00
N VAL A 124 15.52 5.79 -17.00
CA VAL A 124 15.35 4.79 -15.93
C VAL A 124 15.20 3.39 -16.50
N GLY A 125 15.41 2.36 -15.68
CA GLY A 125 15.19 0.97 -16.06
C GLY A 125 13.75 0.70 -16.51
N GLY A 126 13.59 -0.17 -17.52
CA GLY A 126 12.30 -0.48 -18.13
C GLY A 126 11.63 -1.75 -17.62
N VAL A 127 12.15 -2.37 -16.56
CA VAL A 127 11.59 -3.58 -15.94
C VAL A 127 11.13 -3.28 -14.52
N CYS A 128 9.94 -3.73 -14.17
CA CYS A 128 9.40 -3.63 -12.82
C CYS A 128 10.28 -4.41 -11.83
N THR A 129 10.68 -3.77 -10.74
CA THR A 129 11.57 -4.36 -9.72
C THR A 129 10.88 -5.35 -8.78
N TYR A 130 9.54 -5.40 -8.78
CA TYR A 130 8.78 -6.37 -7.97
C TYR A 130 8.94 -7.80 -8.48
N ASP A 131 8.74 -8.03 -9.78
CA ASP A 131 8.81 -9.37 -10.38
C ASP A 131 10.05 -9.57 -11.26
N GLY A 132 10.77 -8.49 -11.59
CA GLY A 132 11.93 -8.51 -12.49
C GLY A 132 11.60 -8.90 -13.93
N LYS A 133 10.33 -8.84 -14.35
CA LYS A 133 9.87 -9.33 -15.66
C LYS A 133 8.92 -8.37 -16.37
N THR A 134 8.00 -7.75 -15.64
CA THR A 134 6.97 -6.87 -16.23
C THR A 134 7.62 -5.66 -16.88
N GLN A 135 7.26 -5.40 -18.15
CA GLN A 135 7.80 -4.30 -18.93
C GLN A 135 7.07 -2.99 -18.57
N LEU A 136 7.81 -1.99 -18.12
CA LEU A 136 7.23 -0.69 -17.71
C LEU A 136 6.88 0.21 -18.91
N LYS A 137 7.30 -0.15 -20.12
CA LYS A 137 6.92 0.56 -21.36
C LYS A 137 5.41 0.57 -21.60
N ASP A 138 4.70 -0.44 -21.10
CA ASP A 138 3.25 -0.59 -21.22
C ASP A 138 2.51 0.14 -20.08
N GLY A 139 3.24 0.79 -19.17
CA GLY A 139 2.73 1.58 -18.07
C GLY A 139 2.26 2.98 -18.49
N ILE A 140 2.11 3.86 -17.50
CA ILE A 140 1.76 5.27 -17.72
C ILE A 140 2.58 6.16 -16.80
N CYS A 141 3.00 7.32 -17.31
CA CYS A 141 3.69 8.32 -16.52
C CYS A 141 2.85 9.60 -16.39
N PHE A 142 2.68 10.05 -15.15
CA PHE A 142 2.07 11.33 -14.79
C PHE A 142 3.12 12.18 -14.07
N GLU A 143 3.46 13.34 -14.66
CA GLU A 143 4.56 14.20 -14.23
C GLU A 143 5.86 13.39 -14.05
N ASN A 144 6.32 13.18 -12.82
CA ASN A 144 7.50 12.39 -12.51
C ASN A 144 7.23 10.99 -11.96
N LYS A 145 5.97 10.55 -11.91
CA LYS A 145 5.58 9.23 -11.40
C LYS A 145 5.28 8.26 -12.54
N LEU A 146 6.02 7.16 -12.60
CA LEU A 146 5.85 6.06 -13.56
C LEU A 146 5.13 4.90 -12.88
N TYR A 147 3.94 4.57 -13.35
CA TYR A 147 3.14 3.44 -12.87
C TYR A 147 3.44 2.15 -13.63
N CYS A 148 3.57 1.06 -12.88
CA CYS A 148 3.65 -0.30 -13.42
C CYS A 148 2.31 -0.72 -14.04
N PRO A 149 2.32 -1.43 -15.19
CA PRO A 149 1.11 -1.89 -15.84
C PRO A 149 0.50 -3.17 -15.26
N LEU A 150 1.05 -3.74 -14.19
CA LEU A 150 0.54 -5.02 -13.66
C LEU A 150 0.33 -5.03 -12.14
N HIS A 151 1.30 -4.50 -11.39
CA HIS A 151 1.37 -4.72 -9.95
C HIS A 151 0.91 -3.54 -9.09
N GLY A 152 0.56 -2.40 -9.69
CA GLY A 152 0.16 -1.19 -8.96
C GLY A 152 1.32 -0.41 -8.30
N CYS A 153 2.56 -0.90 -8.40
CA CYS A 153 3.73 -0.14 -7.95
C CYS A 153 4.02 1.06 -8.88
N ALA A 154 4.76 2.03 -8.34
CA ALA A 154 5.15 3.23 -9.07
C ALA A 154 6.53 3.71 -8.64
N TYR A 155 7.17 4.46 -9.54
CA TYR A 155 8.56 4.90 -9.40
C TYR A 155 8.70 6.38 -9.76
N ASN A 156 9.64 7.06 -9.12
CA ASN A 156 10.03 8.42 -9.49
C ASN A 156 11.06 8.39 -10.62
N ILE A 157 10.75 8.99 -11.77
CA ILE A 157 11.61 8.95 -12.96
C ILE A 157 12.91 9.78 -12.81
N HIS A 158 12.98 10.72 -11.86
CA HIS A 158 14.16 11.58 -11.68
C HIS A 158 15.30 10.86 -10.98
N ASN A 159 14.96 9.98 -10.03
CA ASN A 159 15.91 9.32 -9.15
C ASN A 159 15.79 7.79 -9.15
N GLY A 160 14.78 7.21 -9.80
CA GLY A 160 14.51 5.78 -9.87
C GLY A 160 13.79 5.22 -8.63
N GLN A 161 13.54 6.04 -7.61
CA GLN A 161 13.08 5.56 -6.32
C GLN A 161 11.66 5.00 -6.35
N THR A 162 11.45 3.96 -5.56
CA THR A 162 10.15 3.33 -5.42
C THR A 162 9.21 4.19 -4.59
N GLU A 163 8.04 4.45 -5.15
CA GLU A 163 7.01 5.26 -4.52
C GLU A 163 5.86 4.42 -3.99
N LEU A 164 5.36 3.48 -4.79
CA LEU A 164 4.25 2.59 -4.42
C LEU A 164 4.67 1.13 -4.38
N ALA A 165 4.13 0.42 -3.40
CA ALA A 165 4.28 -1.02 -3.28
C ALA A 165 3.52 -1.75 -4.41
N PRO A 166 3.87 -2.99 -4.79
CA PRO A 166 4.70 -3.93 -4.04
C PRO A 166 6.19 -3.96 -4.37
N ALA A 167 6.67 -3.07 -5.23
CA ALA A 167 8.10 -2.90 -5.40
C ALA A 167 8.74 -2.42 -4.08
N MET A 168 9.93 -2.95 -3.78
CA MET A 168 10.75 -2.55 -2.63
C MET A 168 12.11 -1.98 -3.06
N ASP A 169 12.52 -2.28 -4.29
CA ASP A 169 13.81 -1.89 -4.85
C ASP A 169 13.63 -0.86 -5.96
N ASP A 170 14.58 0.06 -6.05
CA ASP A 170 14.57 1.19 -6.97
C ASP A 170 14.95 0.76 -8.39
N LEU A 171 14.47 1.54 -9.36
CA LEU A 171 14.90 1.41 -10.75
C LEU A 171 16.34 1.92 -10.91
N PRO A 172 17.17 1.23 -11.71
CA PRO A 172 18.41 1.81 -12.19
C PRO A 172 18.15 3.13 -12.92
N ARG A 173 19.05 4.10 -12.74
CA ARG A 173 19.02 5.39 -13.42
C ARG A 173 20.23 5.55 -14.31
N PHE A 174 20.01 6.11 -15.49
CA PHE A 174 21.04 6.37 -16.46
C PHE A 174 21.20 7.87 -16.69
N PHE A 175 22.42 8.29 -17.02
CA PHE A 175 22.64 9.67 -17.41
C PHE A 175 22.13 9.85 -18.84
N ALA A 176 21.20 10.79 -19.03
CA ALA A 176 20.70 11.20 -20.33
C ALA A 176 21.01 12.67 -20.57
N GLU A 177 21.45 12.99 -21.78
CA GLU A 177 21.70 14.37 -22.20
C GLU A 177 21.17 14.62 -23.61
N GLU A 178 20.82 15.87 -23.86
CA GLU A 178 20.41 16.33 -25.18
C GLU A 178 21.57 17.14 -25.78
N LYS A 179 22.12 16.64 -26.89
CA LYS A 179 23.23 17.27 -27.61
C LYS A 179 22.92 17.32 -29.10
N ASN A 180 23.00 18.51 -29.69
CA ASN A 180 22.79 18.74 -31.12
C ASN A 180 21.46 18.15 -31.65
N GLY A 181 20.38 18.30 -30.88
CA GLY A 181 19.05 17.76 -31.23
C GLY A 181 18.89 16.25 -31.04
N LYS A 182 19.92 15.53 -30.54
CA LYS A 182 19.86 14.09 -30.26
C LYS A 182 19.87 13.81 -28.76
N VAL A 183 19.22 12.72 -28.37
CA VAL A 183 19.28 12.20 -27.02
C VAL A 183 20.35 11.12 -26.95
N VAL A 184 21.27 11.28 -25.99
CA VAL A 184 22.35 10.36 -25.70
C VAL A 184 22.19 9.81 -24.30
N VAL A 185 22.31 8.50 -24.14
CA VAL A 185 22.27 7.82 -22.84
C VAL A 185 23.61 7.17 -22.54
N TYR A 186 24.03 7.23 -21.28
CA TYR A 186 25.23 6.59 -20.78
C TYR A 186 24.86 5.55 -19.75
N ALA A 187 25.25 4.30 -19.99
CA ALA A 187 24.96 3.17 -19.12
C ALA A 187 26.23 2.37 -18.79
N PRO A 188 26.30 1.71 -17.63
CA PRO A 188 27.42 0.84 -17.30
C PRO A 188 27.43 -0.39 -18.20
N LYS A 189 28.58 -1.10 -18.24
CA LYS A 189 28.74 -2.35 -18.99
C LYS A 189 27.77 -3.44 -18.54
N GLU A 190 27.50 -3.50 -17.24
CA GLU A 190 26.53 -4.41 -16.63
C GLU A 190 25.49 -3.58 -15.89
N VAL A 191 24.23 -3.83 -16.20
CA VAL A 191 23.12 -3.08 -15.61
C VAL A 191 22.47 -3.92 -14.52
N PRO A 192 22.41 -3.43 -13.27
CA PRO A 192 21.69 -4.14 -12.22
C PRO A 192 20.20 -4.19 -12.57
N LYS A 193 19.54 -5.34 -12.35
CA LYS A 193 18.09 -5.47 -12.64
C LYS A 193 17.23 -4.63 -11.70
N ARG A 194 17.73 -4.34 -10.51
CA ARG A 194 17.12 -3.53 -9.45
C ARG A 194 18.20 -2.95 -8.54
N LEU A 195 17.93 -1.82 -7.90
CA LEU A 195 18.82 -1.20 -6.93
C LEU A 195 18.21 -1.29 -5.54
N ILE A 196 18.96 -1.86 -4.59
CA ILE A 196 18.56 -1.80 -3.18
C ILE A 196 18.63 -0.32 -2.76
N PRO A 197 17.57 0.25 -2.16
CA PRO A 197 17.57 1.64 -1.74
C PRO A 197 18.71 1.92 -0.76
N HIS A 198 19.13 3.18 -0.68
CA HIS A 198 20.09 3.58 0.35
C HIS A 198 19.42 3.55 1.73
N PHE A 199 20.03 2.84 2.68
CA PHE A 199 19.59 2.73 4.06
C PHE A 199 20.73 3.12 5.00
N MET A 200 20.42 3.80 6.11
CA MET A 200 21.43 4.13 7.13
C MET A 200 21.73 2.91 8.00
N PRO A 201 23.00 2.59 8.31
CA PRO A 201 23.33 1.57 9.29
C PRO A 201 22.97 2.03 10.71
N ARG A 202 23.00 1.09 11.67
CA ARG A 202 22.87 1.41 13.09
C ARG A 202 24.06 2.24 13.56
N ASP A 203 23.79 3.36 14.26
CA ASP A 203 24.76 4.06 15.09
C ASP A 203 24.58 3.62 16.54
N TYR A 204 25.62 3.09 17.17
CA TYR A 204 25.56 2.61 18.55
C TYR A 204 25.55 3.75 19.58
N ASN A 205 25.84 4.99 19.17
CA ASN A 205 25.68 6.17 20.02
C ASN A 205 24.24 6.70 20.03
N ASP A 206 23.42 6.29 19.07
CA ASP A 206 22.00 6.61 19.04
C ASP A 206 21.22 5.63 19.91
N LEU A 207 20.97 6.03 21.16
CA LEU A 207 20.35 5.17 22.19
C LEU A 207 18.85 4.97 21.99
N ARG A 208 18.23 5.65 21.01
CA ARG A 208 16.80 5.52 20.76
C ARG A 208 16.46 4.13 20.26
N LYS A 209 15.28 3.63 20.63
CA LYS A 209 14.84 2.27 20.33
C LYS A 209 13.42 2.21 19.79
N VAL A 210 13.26 1.60 18.63
CA VAL A 210 11.96 1.23 18.06
C VAL A 210 11.79 -0.28 18.20
N VAL A 211 10.70 -0.71 18.81
CA VAL A 211 10.30 -2.12 18.88
C VAL A 211 9.11 -2.34 17.95
N ILE A 212 9.15 -3.41 17.16
CA ILE A 212 8.11 -3.78 16.20
C ILE A 212 7.68 -5.21 16.52
N ILE A 213 6.38 -5.41 16.76
CA ILE A 213 5.79 -6.72 17.04
C ILE A 213 5.12 -7.23 15.77
N GLY A 214 5.64 -8.34 15.24
CA GLY A 214 5.27 -8.90 13.94
C GLY A 214 6.40 -8.75 12.92
N SER A 215 6.42 -9.64 11.92
CA SER A 215 7.45 -9.72 10.88
C SER A 215 6.87 -9.76 9.46
N GLY A 216 5.63 -9.27 9.29
CA GLY A 216 4.94 -9.20 8.00
C GLY A 216 5.36 -8.00 7.14
N ALA A 217 4.64 -7.78 6.04
CA ALA A 217 4.92 -6.69 5.08
C ALA A 217 4.91 -5.28 5.72
N SER A 218 3.99 -5.02 6.66
CA SER A 218 3.93 -3.73 7.37
C SER A 218 5.15 -3.50 8.26
N ALA A 219 5.57 -4.52 9.01
CA ALA A 219 6.77 -4.47 9.84
C ALA A 219 8.02 -4.22 8.98
N GLN A 220 8.19 -4.97 7.88
CA GLN A 220 9.29 -4.78 6.94
C GLN A 220 9.33 -3.36 6.37
N ALA A 221 8.18 -2.86 5.91
CA ALA A 221 8.06 -1.52 5.34
C ALA A 221 8.42 -0.43 6.38
N CYS A 222 8.05 -0.62 7.64
CA CYS A 222 8.41 0.29 8.73
C CYS A 222 9.93 0.32 8.95
N VAL A 223 10.58 -0.85 9.04
CA VAL A 223 12.05 -0.95 9.19
C VAL A 223 12.78 -0.27 8.03
N GLU A 224 12.42 -0.62 6.79
CA GLU A 224 13.05 -0.04 5.60
C GLU A 224 12.85 1.47 5.55
N THR A 225 11.64 1.94 5.83
CA THR A 225 11.36 3.38 5.81
C THR A 225 12.13 4.14 6.89
N LEU A 226 12.21 3.61 8.12
CA LEU A 226 13.02 4.22 9.18
C LEU A 226 14.48 4.37 8.75
N ARG A 227 15.09 3.28 8.28
CA ARG A 227 16.49 3.26 7.85
C ARG A 227 16.73 4.13 6.62
N HIS A 228 15.79 4.14 5.67
CA HIS A 228 15.86 4.95 4.46
C HIS A 228 15.78 6.45 4.76
N MET A 229 14.91 6.82 5.71
CA MET A 229 14.68 8.20 6.09
C MET A 229 15.73 8.74 7.06
N GLY A 230 16.70 7.95 7.48
CA GLY A 230 17.84 8.44 8.28
C GLY A 230 17.87 7.97 9.73
N TYR A 231 16.93 7.13 10.18
CA TYR A 231 16.95 6.63 11.55
C TYR A 231 18.13 5.69 11.77
N THR A 232 18.99 6.03 12.73
CA THR A 232 20.21 5.28 13.08
C THR A 232 20.09 4.48 14.38
N GLY A 233 19.06 4.72 15.19
CA GLY A 233 18.88 4.07 16.48
C GLY A 233 18.59 2.58 16.38
N GLU A 234 18.42 1.93 17.54
CA GLU A 234 18.11 0.51 17.59
C GLU A 234 16.71 0.22 17.04
N ILE A 235 16.60 -0.84 16.23
CA ILE A 235 15.34 -1.40 15.77
C ILE A 235 15.34 -2.88 16.17
N VAL A 236 14.29 -3.30 16.89
CA VAL A 236 14.07 -4.69 17.28
C VAL A 236 12.75 -5.17 16.68
N MET A 237 12.79 -6.24 15.90
CA MET A 237 11.60 -6.91 15.38
C MET A 237 11.39 -8.21 16.16
N VAL A 238 10.21 -8.37 16.76
CA VAL A 238 9.82 -9.54 17.56
C VAL A 238 8.71 -10.27 16.84
N SER A 239 8.82 -11.58 16.65
CA SER A 239 7.77 -12.35 15.99
C SER A 239 7.76 -13.81 16.42
N LYS A 240 6.56 -14.36 16.62
CA LYS A 240 6.35 -15.77 16.95
C LYS A 240 6.69 -16.70 15.78
N GLU A 241 6.69 -16.21 14.55
CA GLU A 241 7.14 -16.98 13.39
C GLU A 241 8.66 -17.19 13.48
N THR A 242 9.15 -18.37 13.07
CA THR A 242 10.60 -18.68 13.12
C THR A 242 11.37 -18.24 11.89
N LYS A 243 10.67 -17.77 10.85
CA LYS A 243 11.23 -17.39 9.55
C LYS A 243 11.36 -15.88 9.40
N PHE A 244 12.45 -15.42 8.77
CA PHE A 244 12.62 -14.02 8.38
C PHE A 244 11.47 -13.53 7.49
N PRO A 245 11.16 -12.21 7.51
CA PRO A 245 10.07 -11.62 6.72
C PRO A 245 10.01 -12.10 5.25
N TYR A 246 8.82 -12.45 4.79
CA TYR A 246 8.58 -13.00 3.46
C TYR A 246 7.23 -12.54 2.86
N ASP A 247 7.10 -12.63 1.53
CA ASP A 247 5.89 -12.31 0.79
C ASP A 247 4.85 -13.42 0.92
N LYS A 248 3.92 -13.25 1.87
CA LYS A 248 2.80 -14.18 2.10
C LYS A 248 1.85 -14.31 0.91
N THR A 249 1.84 -13.37 -0.04
CA THR A 249 0.96 -13.45 -1.23
C THR A 249 1.34 -14.60 -2.17
N LYS A 250 2.54 -15.17 -2.00
CA LYS A 250 3.04 -16.31 -2.79
C LYS A 250 2.48 -17.64 -2.30
N LEU A 251 2.06 -17.75 -1.04
CA LEU A 251 1.64 -19.03 -0.43
C LEU A 251 0.42 -19.67 -1.13
N SER A 252 -0.47 -18.86 -1.69
CA SER A 252 -1.68 -19.31 -2.42
C SER A 252 -1.47 -19.40 -3.94
N LYS A 253 -0.38 -18.84 -4.48
CA LYS A 253 -0.13 -18.71 -5.93
C LYS A 253 0.85 -19.75 -6.47
N GLU A 254 1.65 -20.35 -5.60
CA GLU A 254 2.59 -21.43 -5.89
C GLU A 254 2.65 -22.33 -4.66
N ILE A 255 2.24 -23.60 -4.78
CA ILE A 255 2.16 -24.52 -3.63
C ILE A 255 3.24 -25.60 -3.71
N ARG A 256 3.36 -26.26 -4.86
CA ARG A 256 4.21 -27.44 -5.01
C ARG A 256 5.70 -27.10 -4.97
N ASN A 257 6.10 -26.04 -5.65
CA ASN A 257 7.52 -25.70 -5.88
C ASN A 257 7.97 -24.43 -5.16
N LEU A 258 7.20 -23.94 -4.19
CA LEU A 258 7.52 -22.71 -3.47
C LEU A 258 8.88 -22.84 -2.77
N ASP A 259 9.81 -21.98 -3.17
CA ASP A 259 11.12 -21.83 -2.52
C ASP A 259 11.07 -20.64 -1.56
N TYR A 260 11.14 -20.94 -0.25
CA TYR A 260 11.13 -19.92 0.81
C TYR A 260 12.18 -18.82 0.56
N LYS A 261 13.38 -19.16 0.09
CA LYS A 261 14.45 -18.18 -0.14
C LYS A 261 14.08 -17.14 -1.20
N LYS A 262 13.28 -17.52 -2.19
CA LYS A 262 12.85 -16.63 -3.28
C LYS A 262 11.74 -15.67 -2.89
N ILE A 263 11.06 -15.93 -1.77
CA ILE A 263 9.96 -15.11 -1.29
C ILE A 263 10.33 -14.29 -0.05
N GLN A 264 11.56 -14.40 0.46
CA GLN A 264 12.06 -13.51 1.51
C GLN A 264 12.01 -12.06 1.02
N LEU A 265 11.55 -11.14 1.88
CA LEU A 265 11.51 -9.72 1.54
C LEU A 265 12.93 -9.14 1.52
N ARG A 266 13.74 -9.52 2.52
CA ARG A 266 15.18 -9.26 2.61
C ARG A 266 15.87 -10.52 3.14
N ASP A 267 17.12 -10.72 2.75
CA ASP A 267 17.94 -11.80 3.30
C ASP A 267 18.52 -11.43 4.67
N GLN A 268 19.17 -12.41 5.31
CA GLN A 268 19.76 -12.23 6.64
C GLN A 268 20.88 -11.17 6.65
N ASP A 269 21.65 -11.08 5.57
CA ASP A 269 22.79 -10.18 5.48
C ASP A 269 22.33 -8.72 5.46
N TRP A 270 21.20 -8.44 4.81
CA TRP A 270 20.57 -7.12 4.83
C TRP A 270 20.24 -6.66 6.26
N PHE A 271 19.59 -7.50 7.08
CA PHE A 271 19.25 -7.14 8.46
C PHE A 271 20.49 -6.90 9.31
N LYS A 272 21.54 -7.72 9.12
CA LYS A 272 22.83 -7.56 9.80
C LYS A 272 23.52 -6.26 9.38
N GLN A 273 23.57 -5.98 8.08
CA GLN A 273 24.20 -4.79 7.51
C GLN A 273 23.60 -3.49 8.07
N TYR A 274 22.27 -3.45 8.25
CA TYR A 274 21.57 -2.27 8.74
C TYR A 274 21.22 -2.32 10.23
N GLY A 275 21.83 -3.25 10.97
CA GLY A 275 21.73 -3.34 12.43
C GLY A 275 20.30 -3.45 12.93
N VAL A 276 19.51 -4.35 12.33
CA VAL A 276 18.15 -4.68 12.75
C VAL A 276 18.19 -5.98 13.56
N SER A 277 17.79 -5.92 14.82
CA SER A 277 17.76 -7.09 15.70
C SER A 277 16.48 -7.89 15.45
N LEU A 278 16.61 -9.14 15.00
CA LEU A 278 15.49 -10.04 14.78
C LEU A 278 15.35 -11.04 15.94
N MET A 279 14.22 -11.00 16.62
CA MET A 279 13.82 -11.91 17.69
C MET A 279 12.71 -12.84 17.17
N MET A 280 13.10 -13.76 16.29
CA MET A 280 12.21 -14.74 15.66
C MET A 280 11.92 -15.92 16.59
N GLY A 281 10.75 -16.54 16.45
CA GLY A 281 10.29 -17.62 17.33
C GLY A 281 10.04 -17.16 18.77
N ARG A 282 9.71 -15.88 18.96
CA ARG A 282 9.44 -15.28 20.27
C ARG A 282 8.12 -14.50 20.21
N GLU A 283 7.23 -14.79 21.13
CA GLU A 283 5.93 -14.18 21.27
C GLU A 283 5.95 -13.04 22.29
N CYS A 284 5.48 -11.86 21.87
CA CYS A 284 5.18 -10.80 22.83
C CYS A 284 3.86 -11.13 23.53
N VAL A 285 3.87 -11.14 24.86
CA VAL A 285 2.70 -11.50 25.69
C VAL A 285 2.21 -10.34 26.55
N TYR A 286 2.92 -9.20 26.55
CA TYR A 286 2.60 -8.06 27.41
C TYR A 286 3.09 -6.75 26.80
N VAL A 287 2.27 -5.69 26.90
CA VAL A 287 2.65 -4.31 26.54
C VAL A 287 2.42 -3.37 27.71
N ASP A 288 3.50 -2.83 28.26
CA ASP A 288 3.44 -1.67 29.15
C ASP A 288 3.35 -0.40 28.32
N LYS A 289 2.24 0.31 28.45
CA LYS A 289 1.96 1.59 27.78
C LYS A 289 2.17 2.81 28.69
N THR A 290 2.62 2.60 29.92
CA THR A 290 2.85 3.68 30.89
C THR A 290 4.07 4.50 30.50
N HIS A 291 4.03 5.81 30.82
CA HIS A 291 5.13 6.72 30.47
C HIS A 291 6.41 6.50 31.28
N GLY A 292 6.32 5.91 32.48
CA GLY A 292 7.46 5.79 33.40
C GLY A 292 8.47 4.71 33.00
N SER A 293 8.01 3.61 32.40
CA SER A 293 8.88 2.50 31.98
C SER A 293 8.24 1.69 30.84
N PRO A 294 7.98 2.31 29.67
CA PRO A 294 7.34 1.64 28.54
C PRO A 294 8.19 0.48 28.03
N HIS A 295 7.61 -0.72 28.01
CA HIS A 295 8.29 -1.94 27.62
C HIS A 295 7.32 -3.00 27.12
N ILE A 296 7.84 -4.00 26.44
CA ILE A 296 7.13 -5.25 26.16
C ILE A 296 7.75 -6.39 26.98
N LYS A 297 6.97 -7.45 27.20
CA LYS A 297 7.50 -8.72 27.74
C LYS A 297 7.24 -9.85 26.76
N LEU A 298 8.23 -10.71 26.61
CA LEU A 298 8.15 -11.92 25.80
C LEU A 298 7.74 -13.11 26.66
N GLU A 299 7.33 -14.21 26.02
CA GLU A 299 6.91 -15.43 26.73
C GLU A 299 8.03 -16.05 27.57
N ASP A 300 9.29 -15.81 27.21
CA ASP A 300 10.47 -16.24 27.98
C ASP A 300 10.83 -15.32 29.17
N GLY A 301 10.01 -14.29 29.42
CA GLY A 301 10.21 -13.31 30.48
C GLY A 301 11.16 -12.17 30.13
N LEU A 302 11.76 -12.15 28.93
CA LEU A 302 12.61 -11.04 28.49
C LEU A 302 11.79 -9.75 28.42
N ARG A 303 12.36 -8.68 28.97
CA ARG A 303 11.80 -7.34 28.97
C ARG A 303 12.53 -6.45 27.98
N LEU A 304 11.79 -5.77 27.10
CA LEU A 304 12.35 -4.85 26.11
C LEU A 304 11.69 -3.48 26.23
N GLU A 305 12.45 -2.48 26.69
CA GLU A 305 12.01 -1.08 26.68
C GLU A 305 11.92 -0.53 25.26
N TYR A 306 11.15 0.54 25.06
CA TYR A 306 11.03 1.19 23.75
C TYR A 306 10.77 2.71 23.87
N ASP A 307 11.23 3.46 22.87
CA ASP A 307 10.83 4.87 22.67
C ASP A 307 9.61 4.97 21.75
N ALA A 308 9.50 4.05 20.78
CA ALA A 308 8.30 3.84 19.99
C ALA A 308 8.03 2.34 19.80
N LEU A 309 6.75 1.97 19.83
CA LEU A 309 6.27 0.62 19.63
C LEU A 309 5.37 0.56 18.40
N VAL A 310 5.56 -0.44 17.54
CA VAL A 310 4.70 -0.71 16.39
C VAL A 310 4.08 -2.09 16.56
N ILE A 311 2.75 -2.13 16.67
CA ILE A 311 1.96 -3.34 16.60
C ILE A 311 1.69 -3.65 15.12
N ALA A 312 2.29 -4.72 14.62
CA ALA A 312 2.23 -5.18 13.22
C ALA A 312 1.90 -6.68 13.17
N THR A 313 1.05 -7.14 14.08
CA THR A 313 0.76 -8.56 14.35
C THR A 313 -0.17 -9.21 13.33
N GLY A 314 -0.67 -8.43 12.36
CA GLY A 314 -1.56 -8.90 11.30
C GLY A 314 -2.93 -9.32 11.84
N SER A 315 -3.59 -10.24 11.14
CA SER A 315 -4.90 -10.73 11.52
C SER A 315 -4.94 -12.26 11.50
N LEU A 316 -5.89 -12.82 12.22
CA LEU A 316 -6.17 -14.25 12.25
C LEU A 316 -7.50 -14.54 11.54
N PRO A 317 -7.65 -15.70 10.90
CA PRO A 317 -8.95 -16.15 10.41
C PRO A 317 -9.93 -16.25 11.60
N ALA A 318 -11.15 -15.74 11.44
CA ALA A 318 -12.17 -15.90 12.48
C ALA A 318 -12.45 -17.38 12.72
N SER A 319 -12.36 -17.83 13.98
CA SER A 319 -12.61 -19.23 14.33
C SER A 319 -14.05 -19.59 13.99
N THR A 320 -14.22 -20.56 13.09
CA THR A 320 -15.52 -21.14 12.76
C THR A 320 -15.53 -22.56 13.29
N LYS A 321 -16.35 -22.83 14.31
CA LYS A 321 -16.48 -24.16 14.89
C LYS A 321 -17.64 -24.89 14.23
N PHE A 322 -17.35 -26.04 13.62
CA PHE A 322 -18.37 -26.94 13.12
C PHE A 322 -18.51 -28.13 14.06
N LYS A 323 -19.71 -28.70 14.15
CA LYS A 323 -19.89 -29.96 14.88
C LYS A 323 -18.97 -31.03 14.27
N GLY A 324 -18.29 -31.77 15.13
CA GLY A 324 -17.31 -32.79 14.72
C GLY A 324 -15.89 -32.26 14.50
N THR A 325 -15.67 -30.94 14.43
CA THR A 325 -14.31 -30.38 14.39
C THR A 325 -13.66 -30.35 15.78
N LYS A 326 -12.40 -30.77 15.81
CA LYS A 326 -11.44 -30.74 16.92
C LYS A 326 -10.11 -30.23 16.34
N GLU A 327 -9.00 -30.88 16.66
CA GLU A 327 -7.66 -30.59 16.13
C GLU A 327 -7.23 -31.61 15.06
N GLN A 328 -8.16 -32.02 14.18
CA GLN A 328 -7.83 -32.98 13.12
C GLN A 328 -6.72 -32.43 12.21
N LYS A 329 -5.78 -33.30 11.84
CA LYS A 329 -4.55 -32.95 11.11
C LYS A 329 -4.83 -32.43 9.70
N ASN A 330 -5.98 -32.77 9.12
CA ASN A 330 -6.38 -32.38 7.78
C ASN A 330 -7.34 -31.18 7.74
N LEU A 331 -7.62 -30.55 8.89
CA LEU A 331 -8.27 -29.25 8.97
C LEU A 331 -7.18 -28.17 9.00
N LEU A 332 -6.96 -27.50 7.88
CA LEU A 332 -5.83 -26.59 7.67
C LEU A 332 -6.29 -25.15 7.48
N TYR A 333 -5.43 -24.23 7.89
CA TYR A 333 -5.43 -22.84 7.43
C TYR A 333 -4.23 -22.63 6.49
N LEU A 334 -4.07 -21.42 5.93
CA LEU A 334 -2.93 -21.07 5.06
C LEU A 334 -2.36 -19.70 5.43
N GLU A 335 -1.99 -19.51 6.70
CA GLU A 335 -1.60 -18.17 7.22
C GLU A 335 -0.08 -17.94 7.24
N ASP A 336 0.70 -19.02 7.29
CA ASP A 336 2.15 -18.97 7.35
C ASP A 336 2.81 -20.10 6.54
N ILE A 337 4.14 -20.13 6.58
CA ILE A 337 4.94 -21.10 5.85
C ILE A 337 4.80 -22.54 6.39
N GLU A 338 4.47 -22.71 7.67
CA GLU A 338 4.31 -24.04 8.27
C GLU A 338 2.95 -24.63 7.88
N ASP A 339 1.89 -23.81 7.87
CA ASP A 339 0.60 -24.13 7.27
C ASP A 339 0.75 -24.54 5.80
N HIS A 340 1.52 -23.76 5.04
CA HIS A 340 1.80 -24.05 3.64
C HIS A 340 2.49 -25.41 3.44
N LYS A 341 3.49 -25.75 4.27
CA LYS A 341 4.14 -27.06 4.20
C LYS A 341 3.18 -28.21 4.49
N LYS A 342 2.35 -28.08 5.54
CA LYS A 342 1.34 -29.08 5.90
C LYS A 342 0.37 -29.31 4.74
N LEU A 343 -0.09 -28.22 4.11
CA LEU A 343 -0.96 -28.29 2.94
C LEU A 343 -0.26 -29.02 1.79
N ARG A 344 0.96 -28.59 1.42
CA ARG A 344 1.74 -29.19 0.34
C ARG A 344 1.93 -30.70 0.51
N GLU A 345 2.28 -31.14 1.71
CA GLU A 345 2.49 -32.56 2.03
C GLU A 345 1.20 -33.38 1.87
N GLN A 346 0.06 -32.87 2.32
CA GLN A 346 -1.21 -33.58 2.21
C GLN A 346 -1.72 -33.66 0.76
N LEU A 347 -1.48 -32.61 -0.04
CA LEU A 347 -1.92 -32.57 -1.44
C LEU A 347 -1.24 -33.63 -2.34
N GLU A 348 -0.07 -34.14 -1.98
CA GLU A 348 0.62 -35.17 -2.78
C GLU A 348 -0.18 -36.50 -2.85
N THR A 349 -1.04 -36.78 -1.87
CA THR A 349 -1.82 -38.04 -1.82
C THR A 349 -3.34 -37.85 -1.76
N ALA A 350 -3.81 -36.62 -1.52
CA ALA A 350 -5.22 -36.30 -1.45
C ALA A 350 -5.95 -36.56 -2.78
N LYS A 351 -7.22 -36.96 -2.69
CA LYS A 351 -8.11 -37.15 -3.84
C LYS A 351 -9.28 -36.18 -3.82
N ASN A 352 -9.76 -35.80 -2.64
CA ASN A 352 -10.89 -34.90 -2.48
C ASN A 352 -10.51 -33.73 -1.57
N ILE A 353 -10.73 -32.49 -2.02
CA ILE A 353 -10.41 -31.29 -1.25
C ILE A 353 -11.69 -30.50 -0.99
N THR A 354 -11.89 -30.11 0.25
CA THR A 354 -12.90 -29.13 0.64
C THR A 354 -12.23 -27.82 0.98
N VAL A 355 -12.75 -26.73 0.42
CA VAL A 355 -12.31 -25.36 0.70
C VAL A 355 -13.49 -24.61 1.31
N MET A 356 -13.36 -24.20 2.56
CA MET A 356 -14.40 -23.52 3.34
C MET A 356 -14.28 -22.00 3.17
N GLY A 357 -15.36 -21.37 2.75
CA GLY A 357 -15.46 -19.94 2.44
C GLY A 357 -15.28 -19.66 0.95
N ALA A 358 -16.22 -18.92 0.36
CA ALA A 358 -16.19 -18.56 -1.06
C ALA A 358 -15.76 -17.08 -1.22
N ASN A 359 -14.45 -16.86 -1.19
CA ASN A 359 -13.80 -15.55 -1.35
C ASN A 359 -12.62 -15.65 -2.33
N VAL A 360 -11.98 -14.52 -2.62
CA VAL A 360 -10.99 -14.45 -3.70
C VAL A 360 -9.75 -15.31 -3.39
N ARG A 361 -9.33 -15.37 -2.12
CA ARG A 361 -8.20 -16.20 -1.68
C ARG A 361 -8.51 -17.69 -1.82
N SER A 362 -9.75 -18.11 -1.53
CA SER A 362 -10.15 -19.51 -1.72
C SER A 362 -10.22 -19.89 -3.20
N LEU A 363 -10.74 -19.00 -4.05
CA LEU A 363 -10.75 -19.19 -5.50
C LEU A 363 -9.32 -19.26 -6.09
N GLU A 364 -8.43 -18.35 -5.69
CA GLU A 364 -7.02 -18.38 -6.12
C GLU A 364 -6.34 -19.68 -5.68
N THR A 365 -6.51 -20.07 -4.42
CA THR A 365 -5.89 -21.29 -3.90
C THR A 365 -6.43 -22.55 -4.57
N ALA A 366 -7.74 -22.65 -4.78
CA ALA A 366 -8.34 -23.78 -5.50
C ALA A 366 -7.84 -23.88 -6.95
N ALA A 367 -7.70 -22.74 -7.65
CA ALA A 367 -7.14 -22.69 -8.99
C ALA A 367 -5.68 -23.16 -9.04
N THR A 368 -4.87 -22.74 -8.06
CA THR A 368 -3.47 -23.19 -7.94
C THR A 368 -3.40 -24.69 -7.66
N ILE A 369 -4.20 -25.20 -6.72
CA ILE A 369 -4.26 -26.65 -6.39
C ILE A 369 -4.63 -27.45 -7.64
N ARG A 370 -5.71 -27.08 -8.33
CA ARG A 370 -6.16 -27.76 -9.54
C ARG A 370 -5.08 -27.81 -10.62
N LYS A 371 -4.32 -26.73 -10.79
CA LYS A 371 -3.23 -26.64 -11.77
C LYS A 371 -2.02 -27.50 -11.40
N GLU A 372 -1.60 -27.49 -10.14
CA GLU A 372 -0.33 -28.11 -9.70
C GLU A 372 -0.48 -29.59 -9.29
N TYR A 373 -1.70 -30.02 -8.97
CA TYR A 373 -2.05 -31.35 -8.47
C TYR A 373 -3.17 -32.01 -9.30
N PRO A 374 -2.92 -32.33 -10.58
CA PRO A 374 -3.95 -32.83 -11.50
C PRO A 374 -4.53 -34.21 -11.13
N HIS A 375 -3.93 -34.94 -10.19
CA HIS A 375 -4.46 -36.22 -9.69
C HIS A 375 -5.64 -36.08 -8.72
N ILE A 376 -5.85 -34.87 -8.17
CA ILE A 376 -6.98 -34.59 -7.29
C ILE A 376 -8.28 -34.70 -8.10
N LYS A 377 -9.21 -35.51 -7.63
CA LYS A 377 -10.46 -35.78 -8.35
C LYS A 377 -11.44 -34.63 -8.17
N GLU A 378 -11.75 -34.31 -6.93
CA GLU A 378 -12.81 -33.36 -6.60
C GLU A 378 -12.26 -32.22 -5.73
N ILE A 379 -12.65 -30.99 -6.06
CA ILE A 379 -12.42 -29.81 -5.25
C ILE A 379 -13.77 -29.11 -5.09
N TYR A 380 -14.21 -28.93 -3.84
CA TYR A 380 -15.45 -28.23 -3.52
C TYR A 380 -15.16 -26.96 -2.72
N ILE A 381 -15.62 -25.82 -3.19
CA ILE A 381 -15.69 -24.58 -2.42
C ILE A 381 -17.07 -24.49 -1.76
N ILE A 382 -17.12 -24.36 -0.44
CA ILE A 382 -18.36 -24.39 0.35
C ILE A 382 -18.55 -23.05 1.06
N ASP A 383 -19.76 -22.47 0.97
CA ASP A 383 -20.16 -21.31 1.79
C ASP A 383 -21.62 -21.46 2.24
N GLU A 384 -21.84 -21.48 3.56
CA GLU A 384 -23.17 -21.70 4.17
C GLU A 384 -24.14 -20.54 4.02
N ASN A 385 -23.63 -19.33 3.74
CA ASN A 385 -24.40 -18.10 3.85
C ASN A 385 -24.66 -17.44 2.50
N LYS A 386 -23.70 -17.53 1.57
CA LYS A 386 -23.76 -16.81 0.29
C LYS A 386 -24.37 -17.67 -0.82
N GLU A 387 -25.46 -17.20 -1.42
CA GLU A 387 -26.00 -17.78 -2.66
C GLU A 387 -25.18 -17.41 -3.90
N ASN A 388 -24.62 -16.19 -3.93
CA ASN A 388 -23.73 -15.73 -4.99
C ASN A 388 -22.48 -15.10 -4.37
N PRO A 389 -21.40 -15.89 -4.16
CA PRO A 389 -20.18 -15.39 -3.56
C PRO A 389 -19.55 -14.32 -4.44
N LEU A 390 -18.84 -13.38 -3.83
CA LEU A 390 -18.20 -12.23 -4.49
C LEU A 390 -19.15 -11.21 -5.14
N LYS A 391 -20.46 -11.46 -5.24
CA LYS A 391 -21.44 -10.49 -5.78
C LYS A 391 -21.38 -9.14 -5.07
N GLU A 392 -21.25 -9.12 -3.75
CA GLU A 392 -21.13 -7.88 -2.96
C GLU A 392 -19.82 -7.14 -3.24
N THR A 393 -18.77 -7.83 -3.67
CA THR A 393 -17.45 -7.23 -3.93
C THR A 393 -17.31 -6.77 -5.38
N TYR A 394 -17.80 -7.57 -6.33
CA TYR A 394 -17.53 -7.41 -7.76
C TYR A 394 -18.78 -7.21 -8.63
N GLY A 395 -19.97 -7.30 -8.05
CA GLY A 395 -21.22 -7.35 -8.80
C GLY A 395 -21.48 -8.71 -9.42
N LYS A 396 -22.75 -8.94 -9.79
CA LYS A 396 -23.23 -10.25 -10.24
C LYS A 396 -22.48 -10.76 -11.47
N GLU A 397 -22.29 -9.92 -12.48
CA GLU A 397 -21.74 -10.36 -13.78
C GLU A 397 -20.28 -10.82 -13.65
N LEU A 398 -19.44 -10.08 -12.94
CA LEU A 398 -18.05 -10.46 -12.72
C LEU A 398 -17.93 -11.64 -11.74
N ALA A 399 -18.75 -11.69 -10.69
CA ALA A 399 -18.81 -12.83 -9.78
C ALA A 399 -19.20 -14.13 -10.50
N ASP A 400 -20.23 -14.08 -11.35
CA ASP A 400 -20.69 -15.23 -12.12
C ASP A 400 -19.61 -15.74 -13.08
N GLU A 401 -18.87 -14.86 -13.76
CA GLU A 401 -17.76 -15.27 -14.63
C GLU A 401 -16.59 -15.89 -13.85
N LEU A 402 -16.27 -15.36 -12.66
CA LEU A 402 -15.26 -15.96 -11.77
C LEU A 402 -15.67 -17.36 -11.30
N ILE A 403 -16.92 -17.55 -10.89
CA ILE A 403 -17.47 -18.85 -10.49
C ILE A 403 -17.48 -19.82 -11.68
N LYS A 404 -17.91 -19.35 -12.86
CA LYS A 404 -17.93 -20.15 -14.08
C LYS A 404 -16.54 -20.63 -14.47
N GLN A 405 -15.51 -19.79 -14.35
CA GLN A 405 -14.13 -20.21 -14.62
C GLN A 405 -13.65 -21.32 -13.69
N GLN A 406 -14.06 -21.30 -12.42
CA GLN A 406 -13.76 -22.37 -11.47
C GLN A 406 -14.45 -23.68 -11.87
N VAL A 407 -15.75 -23.61 -12.17
CA VAL A 407 -16.53 -24.80 -12.60
C VAL A 407 -15.98 -25.40 -13.90
N GLN A 408 -15.55 -24.58 -14.86
CA GLN A 408 -14.91 -25.03 -16.10
C GLN A 408 -13.57 -25.75 -15.89
N ASN A 409 -12.96 -25.60 -14.72
CA ASN A 409 -11.71 -26.26 -14.31
C ASN A 409 -11.96 -27.30 -13.21
N ASP A 410 -13.17 -27.89 -13.17
CA ASP A 410 -13.55 -28.95 -12.22
C ASP A 410 -13.40 -28.54 -10.75
N VAL A 411 -13.65 -27.27 -10.43
CA VAL A 411 -13.81 -26.76 -9.07
C VAL A 411 -15.29 -26.44 -8.85
N TRP A 412 -15.92 -27.23 -7.99
CA TRP A 412 -17.36 -27.20 -7.78
C TRP A 412 -17.72 -26.35 -6.55
N PHE A 413 -18.98 -25.96 -6.45
CA PHE A 413 -19.47 -25.14 -5.35
C PHE A 413 -20.63 -25.79 -4.62
N VAL A 414 -20.65 -25.63 -3.30
CA VAL A 414 -21.84 -25.88 -2.47
C VAL A 414 -22.17 -24.62 -1.70
N LEU A 415 -23.19 -23.92 -2.16
CA LEU A 415 -23.54 -22.58 -1.71
C LEU A 415 -24.88 -22.58 -1.02
N HIS A 416 -25.02 -21.75 0.01
CA HIS A 416 -26.26 -21.59 0.77
C HIS A 416 -26.81 -22.93 1.29
N GLN A 417 -25.92 -23.82 1.72
CA GLN A 417 -26.26 -25.09 2.37
C GLN A 417 -25.59 -25.15 3.73
N LYS A 418 -26.39 -25.35 4.77
CA LYS A 418 -25.90 -25.48 6.15
C LYS A 418 -25.21 -26.82 6.37
N ILE A 419 -24.08 -26.79 7.06
CA ILE A 419 -23.33 -27.97 7.48
C ILE A 419 -23.94 -28.46 8.79
N ASP A 420 -24.40 -29.71 8.80
CA ASP A 420 -24.84 -30.40 10.01
C ASP A 420 -23.62 -30.85 10.83
N GLU A 421 -22.64 -31.49 10.17
CA GLU A 421 -21.47 -32.08 10.85
C GLU A 421 -20.30 -32.33 9.89
N MET A 422 -19.08 -32.11 10.38
CA MET A 422 -17.85 -32.62 9.76
C MET A 422 -17.52 -33.98 10.40
N LYS A 423 -17.79 -35.07 9.68
CA LYS A 423 -17.65 -36.44 10.17
C LYS A 423 -16.23 -36.96 9.96
N GLY A 424 -15.78 -37.78 10.90
CA GLY A 424 -14.49 -38.44 10.85
C GLY A 424 -14.13 -39.01 12.21
N ASN A 425 -12.84 -39.22 12.44
CA ASN A 425 -12.30 -39.60 13.73
C ASN A 425 -11.54 -38.41 14.37
N ASP A 426 -10.85 -38.67 15.48
CA ASP A 426 -10.10 -37.63 16.20
C ASP A 426 -8.87 -37.12 15.42
N GLU A 427 -8.40 -37.84 14.41
CA GLU A 427 -7.23 -37.47 13.62
C GLU A 427 -7.59 -36.81 12.28
N LYS A 428 -8.71 -37.20 11.65
CA LYS A 428 -9.05 -36.81 10.28
C LYS A 428 -10.55 -36.63 10.09
N ILE A 429 -10.92 -35.55 9.40
CA ILE A 429 -12.25 -35.35 8.82
C ILE A 429 -12.31 -36.15 7.50
N GLU A 430 -13.31 -37.00 7.36
CA GLU A 430 -13.51 -37.85 6.17
C GLU A 430 -14.66 -37.36 5.30
N LYS A 431 -15.67 -36.70 5.89
CA LYS A 431 -16.85 -36.21 5.17
C LYS A 431 -17.41 -34.93 5.74
N ILE A 432 -18.02 -34.12 4.87
CA ILE A 432 -18.85 -32.97 5.23
C ILE A 432 -20.31 -33.35 5.00
N LYS A 433 -21.13 -33.35 6.06
CA LYS A 433 -22.57 -33.62 5.99
C LYS A 433 -23.35 -32.31 6.10
N PHE A 434 -24.30 -32.13 5.20
CA PHE A 434 -25.20 -30.97 5.18
C PHE A 434 -26.57 -31.31 5.77
N GLU A 435 -27.30 -30.29 6.23
CA GLU A 435 -28.64 -30.44 6.80
C GLU A 435 -29.65 -31.05 5.82
N ASN A 436 -29.47 -30.81 4.52
CA ASN A 436 -30.30 -31.37 3.45
C ASN A 436 -30.03 -32.85 3.15
N GLY A 437 -29.07 -33.48 3.85
CA GLY A 437 -28.69 -34.88 3.68
C GLY A 437 -27.56 -35.15 2.69
N LEU A 438 -27.08 -34.14 1.95
CA LEU A 438 -25.89 -34.26 1.11
C LEU A 438 -24.65 -34.61 1.97
N GLU A 439 -23.81 -35.51 1.48
CA GLU A 439 -22.50 -35.81 2.06
C GLU A 439 -21.41 -35.69 0.99
N ILE A 440 -20.29 -35.04 1.32
CA ILE A 440 -19.12 -34.90 0.45
C ILE A 440 -17.91 -35.51 1.13
N ASN A 441 -17.16 -36.36 0.41
CA ASN A 441 -15.91 -36.92 0.94
C ASN A 441 -14.80 -35.87 0.89
N THR A 442 -13.90 -35.90 1.87
CA THR A 442 -12.79 -34.96 1.93
C THR A 442 -11.54 -35.61 2.52
N ASP A 443 -10.40 -35.32 1.91
CA ASP A 443 -9.07 -35.68 2.42
C ASP A 443 -8.40 -34.51 3.11
N VAL A 444 -8.71 -33.28 2.69
CA VAL A 444 -8.19 -32.02 3.23
C VAL A 444 -9.31 -31.00 3.28
N VAL A 445 -9.49 -30.36 4.43
CA VAL A 445 -10.41 -29.23 4.64
C VAL A 445 -9.57 -27.97 4.84
N LEU A 446 -9.64 -27.04 3.89
CA LEU A 446 -8.90 -25.79 3.92
C LEU A 446 -9.82 -24.63 4.30
N MET A 447 -9.48 -23.92 5.37
CA MET A 447 -10.30 -22.86 5.97
C MET A 447 -9.91 -21.47 5.46
N PHE A 448 -10.85 -20.80 4.78
CA PHE A 448 -10.77 -19.39 4.41
C PHE A 448 -12.03 -18.64 4.86
N PRO A 449 -12.22 -18.42 6.18
CA PRO A 449 -13.37 -17.66 6.65
C PRO A 449 -13.35 -16.24 6.05
N ASN A 450 -14.55 -15.73 5.75
CA ASN A 450 -14.69 -14.40 5.14
C ASN A 450 -14.27 -13.28 6.10
N ASN A 451 -14.39 -13.49 7.41
CA ASN A 451 -14.03 -12.51 8.44
C ASN A 451 -12.63 -12.82 8.99
N ARG A 452 -11.85 -11.75 9.19
CA ARG A 452 -10.53 -11.79 9.83
C ARG A 452 -10.54 -10.89 11.07
N ILE A 453 -9.91 -11.37 12.14
CA ILE A 453 -9.88 -10.72 13.46
C ILE A 453 -8.48 -10.17 13.69
N GLY A 454 -8.36 -8.94 14.20
CA GLY A 454 -7.06 -8.36 14.56
C GLY A 454 -6.31 -9.24 15.57
N ASN A 455 -5.02 -9.48 15.34
CA ASN A 455 -4.20 -10.30 16.24
C ASN A 455 -3.66 -9.48 17.43
N THR A 456 -4.57 -8.96 18.26
CA THR A 456 -4.27 -7.98 19.32
C THR A 456 -4.92 -8.28 20.66
N GLU A 457 -5.76 -9.32 20.75
CA GLU A 457 -6.46 -9.70 21.99
C GLU A 457 -5.52 -9.83 23.20
N TRP A 458 -4.36 -10.45 22.99
CA TRP A 458 -3.30 -10.65 24.01
C TRP A 458 -2.77 -9.36 24.63
N ILE A 459 -2.95 -8.20 23.98
CA ILE A 459 -2.45 -6.91 24.46
C ILE A 459 -3.25 -6.44 25.68
N ASP A 460 -4.56 -6.65 25.67
CA ASP A 460 -5.49 -6.09 26.66
C ASP A 460 -5.61 -6.97 27.90
N GLU A 461 -5.41 -8.29 27.79
CA GLU A 461 -5.33 -9.19 28.95
C GLU A 461 -4.21 -8.79 29.93
N SER A 462 -3.32 -7.93 29.46
CA SER A 462 -2.11 -7.48 30.14
C SER A 462 -2.28 -6.16 30.91
N ASN A 463 -3.38 -5.41 30.74
CA ASN A 463 -3.58 -4.10 31.37
C ASN A 463 -5.05 -3.77 31.71
N MET A 464 -5.29 -2.84 32.65
CA MET A 464 -6.65 -2.43 33.05
C MET A 464 -7.28 -1.42 32.08
N ASP A 465 -6.45 -0.62 31.40
CA ASP A 465 -6.92 0.25 30.32
C ASP A 465 -6.87 -0.53 29.01
N GLN A 466 -7.95 -0.52 28.23
CA GLN A 466 -7.99 -1.14 26.90
C GLN A 466 -7.53 -0.14 25.83
N PHE A 467 -6.91 -0.61 24.75
CA PHE A 467 -6.79 0.22 23.54
C PHE A 467 -8.18 0.39 22.90
N ASP A 468 -8.32 1.34 21.99
CA ASP A 468 -9.53 1.46 21.17
C ASP A 468 -9.48 0.44 20.01
N TYR A 469 -10.54 -0.36 19.85
CA TYR A 469 -10.65 -1.40 18.82
C TYR A 469 -11.96 -1.27 18.05
N ASP A 470 -11.98 -1.79 16.82
CA ASP A 470 -13.21 -2.02 16.10
C ASP A 470 -13.90 -3.34 16.51
N GLU A 471 -15.05 -3.62 15.90
CA GLU A 471 -15.85 -4.84 16.16
C GLU A 471 -15.14 -6.15 15.76
N PHE A 472 -14.04 -6.07 15.00
CA PHE A 472 -13.22 -7.20 14.57
C PHE A 472 -11.91 -7.28 15.37
N GLY A 473 -11.81 -6.55 16.48
CA GLY A 473 -10.62 -6.53 17.32
C GLY A 473 -9.40 -5.89 16.65
N LYS A 474 -9.58 -5.06 15.62
CA LYS A 474 -8.45 -4.31 15.03
C LYS A 474 -8.26 -3.01 15.79
N MET A 475 -7.01 -2.70 16.11
CA MET A 475 -6.66 -1.50 16.87
C MET A 475 -6.93 -0.25 16.03
N LYS A 476 -7.73 0.67 16.58
CA LYS A 476 -8.03 1.93 15.94
C LYS A 476 -6.85 2.88 16.01
N THR A 477 -6.64 3.60 14.92
CA THR A 477 -5.57 4.58 14.78
C THR A 477 -6.08 5.84 14.10
N ASN A 478 -5.40 6.95 14.37
CA ASN A 478 -5.57 8.15 13.55
C ASN A 478 -4.92 7.98 12.16
N TYR A 479 -5.08 8.97 11.29
CA TYR A 479 -4.49 8.98 9.94
C TYR A 479 -2.95 8.92 9.93
N ASN A 480 -2.25 9.06 11.07
CA ASN A 480 -0.80 8.90 11.20
C ASN A 480 -0.38 7.50 11.71
N MET A 481 -1.31 6.53 11.74
CA MET A 481 -1.14 5.17 12.27
C MET A 481 -0.89 5.09 13.78
N ARG A 482 -1.13 6.18 14.51
CA ARG A 482 -0.90 6.24 15.96
C ARG A 482 -2.17 5.80 16.69
N SER A 483 -2.03 5.01 17.74
CA SER A 483 -3.15 4.66 18.63
C SER A 483 -3.50 5.84 19.56
N ASP A 484 -4.36 5.60 20.53
CA ASP A 484 -4.65 6.50 21.65
C ASP A 484 -3.44 6.77 22.57
N TYR A 485 -2.36 5.99 22.45
CA TYR A 485 -1.09 6.18 23.17
C TYR A 485 -0.02 6.78 22.27
N LYS A 486 0.63 7.87 22.73
CA LYS A 486 1.53 8.70 21.91
C LYS A 486 2.71 7.97 21.25
N ARG A 487 3.20 6.91 21.89
CA ARG A 487 4.39 6.15 21.47
C ARG A 487 4.04 4.84 20.76
N ILE A 488 2.76 4.53 20.61
CA ILE A 488 2.29 3.24 20.10
C ILE A 488 1.58 3.47 18.76
N PHE A 489 1.97 2.67 17.78
CA PHE A 489 1.42 2.68 16.43
C PHE A 489 0.87 1.30 16.10
N ALA A 490 -0.14 1.21 15.25
CA ALA A 490 -0.62 -0.05 14.71
C ALA A 490 -0.67 0.00 13.18
N THR A 491 -0.26 -1.09 12.52
CA THR A 491 -0.10 -1.13 11.06
C THR A 491 -0.46 -2.50 10.47
N GLY A 492 -0.81 -2.53 9.18
CA GLY A 492 -1.28 -3.75 8.53
C GLY A 492 -2.59 -4.27 9.13
N GLU A 493 -2.89 -5.54 8.93
CA GLU A 493 -4.24 -6.07 9.16
C GLU A 493 -4.72 -6.05 10.63
N CYS A 494 -3.82 -5.79 11.61
CA CYS A 494 -4.20 -5.56 13.00
C CYS A 494 -4.75 -4.15 13.26
N ALA A 495 -4.69 -3.25 12.28
CA ALA A 495 -5.06 -1.85 12.42
C ALA A 495 -6.30 -1.49 11.60
N ASN A 496 -7.06 -0.56 12.15
CA ASN A 496 -8.13 0.15 11.47
C ASN A 496 -7.84 1.66 11.56
N THR A 497 -7.87 2.38 10.44
CA THR A 497 -7.40 3.76 10.38
C THR A 497 -8.37 4.70 9.68
N GLN A 498 -8.38 5.97 10.06
CA GLN A 498 -9.14 6.99 9.34
C GLN A 498 -8.63 7.16 7.91
N TYR A 499 -9.56 7.06 6.95
CA TYR A 499 -9.25 7.13 5.53
C TYR A 499 -9.73 8.46 4.92
N PHE A 500 -8.78 9.17 4.28
CA PHE A 500 -9.01 10.53 3.78
C PHE A 500 -10.15 10.62 2.76
N ALA A 501 -10.32 9.60 1.91
CA ALA A 501 -11.22 9.68 0.76
C ALA A 501 -12.72 9.50 1.12
N ILE A 502 -13.04 8.89 2.26
CA ILE A 502 -14.43 8.56 2.65
C ILE A 502 -14.84 9.11 4.02
N ASN A 503 -13.94 9.81 4.72
CA ASN A 503 -14.14 10.33 6.08
C ASN A 503 -14.72 9.27 7.05
N ASP A 504 -14.25 8.02 6.90
CA ASP A 504 -14.59 6.86 7.71
C ASP A 504 -13.32 6.03 7.94
N GLU A 505 -13.42 5.02 8.79
CA GLU A 505 -12.35 4.08 9.09
C GLU A 505 -12.24 3.00 7.99
N ILE A 506 -11.00 2.63 7.64
CA ILE A 506 -10.69 1.53 6.73
C ILE A 506 -9.78 0.51 7.42
N GLY A 507 -10.15 -0.77 7.28
CA GLY A 507 -9.26 -1.86 7.64
C GLY A 507 -8.04 -1.90 6.73
N CYS A 508 -6.85 -2.01 7.31
CA CYS A 508 -5.58 -2.00 6.59
C CYS A 508 -5.26 -3.37 5.95
N GLU A 509 -6.25 -3.97 5.27
CA GLU A 509 -6.21 -5.32 4.74
C GLU A 509 -5.49 -5.45 3.40
N GLY A 510 -4.80 -6.57 3.22
CA GLY A 510 -4.05 -6.85 2.00
C GLY A 510 -2.64 -6.28 2.03
N TRP A 511 -1.81 -6.85 1.17
CA TRP A 511 -0.37 -6.64 1.19
C TRP A 511 0.03 -5.19 0.93
N ASN A 512 -0.59 -4.54 -0.07
CA ASN A 512 -0.28 -3.15 -0.44
C ASN A 512 -0.61 -2.16 0.70
N MET A 513 -1.79 -2.31 1.32
CA MET A 513 -2.20 -1.51 2.48
C MET A 513 -1.27 -1.75 3.67
N SER A 514 -0.91 -3.01 3.93
CA SER A 514 0.02 -3.35 5.00
C SER A 514 1.37 -2.66 4.81
N TRP A 515 1.94 -2.72 3.60
CA TRP A 515 3.19 -2.04 3.29
C TRP A 515 3.08 -0.53 3.56
N HIS A 516 2.08 0.13 2.97
CA HIS A 516 1.93 1.58 3.06
C HIS A 516 1.63 2.10 4.46
N THR A 517 0.87 1.35 5.27
CA THR A 517 0.61 1.72 6.67
C THR A 517 1.88 1.58 7.52
N GLY A 518 2.71 0.57 7.25
CA GLY A 518 4.06 0.45 7.82
C GLY A 518 4.96 1.66 7.51
N MET A 519 4.96 2.11 6.24
CA MET A 519 5.68 3.31 5.83
C MET A 519 5.16 4.57 6.55
N THR A 520 3.84 4.73 6.62
CA THR A 520 3.21 5.87 7.30
C THR A 520 3.56 5.90 8.79
N ALA A 521 3.55 4.76 9.48
CA ALA A 521 3.99 4.70 10.86
C ALA A 521 5.45 5.16 11.01
N ALA A 522 6.37 4.69 10.16
CA ALA A 522 7.76 5.11 10.18
C ALA A 522 7.93 6.63 9.98
N TYR A 523 7.23 7.23 9.02
CA TYR A 523 7.25 8.69 8.84
C TYR A 523 6.81 9.44 10.10
N ASN A 524 5.83 8.90 10.84
CA ASN A 524 5.28 9.55 12.02
C ASN A 524 6.00 9.21 13.32
N ILE A 525 6.73 8.10 13.36
CA ILE A 525 7.80 7.86 14.34
C ILE A 525 8.88 8.93 14.16
N LEU A 526 9.23 9.29 12.93
CA LEU A 526 10.17 10.38 12.64
C LEU A 526 9.57 11.80 12.73
N ALA A 527 8.34 11.91 13.24
CA ALA A 527 7.60 13.16 13.42
C ALA A 527 7.40 13.99 12.13
N LEU A 528 7.38 13.35 10.96
CA LEU A 528 7.20 13.99 9.65
C LEU A 528 5.74 14.35 9.34
N ARG A 529 4.78 13.84 10.12
CA ARG A 529 3.34 14.15 10.01
C ARG A 529 2.74 13.80 8.65
N VAL A 530 3.17 12.69 8.07
CA VAL A 530 2.63 12.21 6.80
C VAL A 530 1.36 11.40 7.09
N PRO A 531 0.16 11.85 6.66
CA PRO A 531 -1.05 11.05 6.84
C PRO A 531 -1.05 9.84 5.88
N PHE A 532 -1.82 8.82 6.22
CA PHE A 532 -2.12 7.73 5.31
C PHE A 532 -3.07 8.25 4.22
N HIS A 533 -2.58 8.23 2.98
CA HIS A 533 -3.28 8.81 1.83
C HIS A 533 -3.24 7.91 0.58
N GLN A 534 -2.94 6.62 0.77
CA GLN A 534 -2.78 5.70 -0.35
C GLN A 534 -4.13 5.14 -0.76
N ILE A 535 -4.37 5.06 -2.08
CA ILE A 535 -5.56 4.41 -2.62
C ILE A 535 -5.38 2.90 -2.46
N PRO A 536 -6.31 2.19 -1.79
CA PRO A 536 -6.22 0.74 -1.66
C PRO A 536 -6.10 0.08 -3.02
N PHE A 537 -5.14 -0.83 -3.13
CA PHE A 537 -4.90 -1.59 -4.35
C PHE A 537 -4.66 -3.06 -4.02
N GLN A 538 -5.28 -3.95 -4.77
CA GLN A 538 -5.13 -5.40 -4.62
C GLN A 538 -5.07 -6.05 -5.99
N TRP A 539 -4.39 -7.19 -6.06
CA TRP A 539 -4.38 -8.03 -7.26
C TRP A 539 -4.50 -9.50 -6.87
N ASN A 540 -5.22 -10.24 -7.69
CA ASN A 540 -5.42 -11.68 -7.53
C ASN A 540 -5.10 -12.39 -8.85
N ASN A 541 -4.64 -13.64 -8.78
CA ASN A 541 -4.36 -14.44 -9.96
C ASN A 541 -5.21 -15.71 -9.94
N ILE A 542 -6.14 -15.83 -10.89
CA ILE A 542 -7.00 -17.00 -11.01
C ILE A 542 -6.76 -17.59 -12.39
N TYR A 543 -6.24 -18.82 -12.47
CA TYR A 543 -5.88 -19.50 -13.73
C TYR A 543 -4.96 -18.71 -14.67
N GLY A 544 -3.98 -17.98 -14.13
CA GLY A 544 -3.06 -17.15 -14.92
C GLY A 544 -3.66 -15.81 -15.35
N LYS A 545 -4.92 -15.54 -15.02
CA LYS A 545 -5.60 -14.27 -15.27
C LYS A 545 -5.51 -13.38 -14.04
N THR A 546 -4.88 -12.22 -14.19
CA THR A 546 -4.82 -11.22 -13.13
C THR A 546 -6.12 -10.40 -13.09
N LEU A 547 -6.63 -10.18 -11.88
CA LEU A 547 -7.70 -9.23 -11.58
C LEU A 547 -7.16 -8.18 -10.61
N GLN A 548 -7.22 -6.91 -10.99
CA GLN A 548 -6.83 -5.77 -10.18
C GLN A 548 -8.08 -5.17 -9.53
N TYR A 549 -7.94 -4.67 -8.30
CA TYR A 549 -8.97 -3.92 -7.60
C TYR A 549 -8.36 -2.65 -7.01
N LEU A 550 -9.04 -1.54 -7.18
CA LEU A 550 -8.61 -0.20 -6.84
C LEU A 550 -9.72 0.49 -6.03
N GLY A 551 -9.34 1.22 -4.98
CA GLY A 551 -10.26 1.91 -4.10
C GLY A 551 -10.87 1.00 -3.05
N TYR A 552 -11.84 1.54 -2.31
CA TYR A 552 -12.49 0.82 -1.22
C TYR A 552 -13.99 1.06 -1.28
N ALA A 553 -14.73 -0.03 -1.48
CA ALA A 553 -16.18 -0.01 -1.50
C ALA A 553 -16.75 -0.92 -0.41
N ARG A 554 -16.94 -0.38 0.80
CA ARG A 554 -17.71 -1.06 1.86
C ARG A 554 -19.14 -1.32 1.42
N TYR A 555 -19.73 -0.35 0.74
CA TYR A 555 -21.06 -0.41 0.12
C TYR A 555 -21.00 0.28 -1.24
N TRP A 556 -21.67 -0.30 -2.23
CA TRP A 556 -21.89 0.28 -3.55
C TRP A 556 -23.28 -0.14 -4.04
N ASN A 557 -23.87 0.62 -4.95
CA ASN A 557 -25.22 0.36 -5.45
C ASN A 557 -25.35 0.38 -6.98
N GLU A 558 -24.38 0.95 -7.69
CA GLU A 558 -24.30 0.84 -9.15
C GLU A 558 -22.90 0.41 -9.62
N ALA A 559 -22.88 -0.29 -10.75
CA ALA A 559 -21.66 -0.66 -11.45
C ALA A 559 -21.79 -0.32 -12.94
N HIS A 560 -20.70 0.09 -13.57
CA HIS A 560 -20.62 0.33 -15.00
C HIS A 560 -19.43 -0.44 -15.58
N ILE A 561 -19.68 -1.20 -16.64
CA ILE A 561 -18.68 -2.05 -17.28
C ILE A 561 -18.22 -1.37 -18.57
N ILE A 562 -16.92 -1.18 -18.68
CA ILE A 562 -16.22 -0.68 -19.85
C ILE A 562 -15.44 -1.86 -20.43
N GLY A 563 -15.74 -2.27 -21.66
CA GLY A 563 -15.16 -3.46 -22.30
C GLY A 563 -16.03 -4.71 -22.12
N SER A 564 -15.41 -5.89 -22.01
CA SER A 564 -16.07 -7.19 -21.99
C SER A 564 -15.52 -8.10 -20.88
N ILE A 565 -16.36 -8.42 -19.89
CA ILE A 565 -16.03 -9.40 -18.83
C ILE A 565 -15.75 -10.77 -19.43
N LYS A 566 -16.54 -11.18 -20.43
CA LYS A 566 -16.41 -12.48 -21.09
C LYS A 566 -15.06 -12.65 -21.79
N ASP A 567 -14.56 -11.58 -22.41
CA ASP A 567 -13.28 -11.60 -23.14
C ASP A 567 -12.08 -11.30 -22.23
N TRP A 568 -12.33 -11.09 -20.93
CA TRP A 568 -11.32 -10.71 -19.94
C TRP A 568 -10.57 -9.42 -20.28
N ASP A 569 -11.28 -8.47 -20.90
CA ASP A 569 -10.76 -7.17 -21.29
C ASP A 569 -11.75 -6.08 -20.83
N PHE A 570 -11.66 -5.73 -19.55
CA PHE A 570 -12.64 -4.83 -18.93
C PHE A 570 -12.08 -3.96 -17.80
N VAL A 571 -12.83 -2.90 -17.53
CA VAL A 571 -12.87 -2.16 -16.26
C VAL A 571 -14.32 -2.14 -15.76
N VAL A 572 -14.55 -2.52 -14.51
CA VAL A 572 -15.82 -2.31 -13.79
C VAL A 572 -15.62 -1.16 -12.83
N VAL A 573 -16.41 -0.10 -12.97
CA VAL A 573 -16.40 1.05 -12.04
C VAL A 573 -17.59 0.92 -11.10
N TYR A 574 -17.35 1.02 -9.80
CA TYR A 574 -18.37 0.93 -8.76
C TYR A 574 -18.65 2.31 -8.17
N SER A 575 -19.92 2.60 -7.92
CA SER A 575 -20.35 3.84 -7.27
C SER A 575 -21.25 3.59 -6.06
N PHE A 576 -21.21 4.56 -5.16
CA PHE A 576 -22.23 4.75 -4.15
C PHE A 576 -22.97 6.05 -4.46
N TYR A 577 -24.21 5.92 -4.94
CA TYR A 577 -24.92 6.96 -5.66
C TYR A 577 -24.10 7.45 -6.86
N ASP A 578 -23.88 8.76 -6.97
CA ASP A 578 -23.19 9.38 -8.11
C ASP A 578 -21.67 9.52 -7.90
N SER A 579 -21.13 8.97 -6.79
CA SER A 579 -19.71 9.02 -6.47
C SER A 579 -19.01 7.71 -6.81
N ILE A 580 -17.99 7.78 -7.66
CA ILE A 580 -17.11 6.63 -7.96
C ILE A 580 -16.24 6.35 -6.74
N ILE A 581 -16.23 5.10 -6.26
CA ILE A 581 -15.53 4.71 -5.02
C ILE A 581 -14.54 3.55 -5.18
N ALA A 582 -14.70 2.75 -6.23
CA ALA A 582 -13.77 1.67 -6.55
C ALA A 582 -13.81 1.31 -8.03
N ALA A 583 -12.81 0.56 -8.49
CA ALA A 583 -12.80 -0.08 -9.79
C ALA A 583 -12.14 -1.46 -9.72
N ALA A 584 -12.59 -2.39 -10.58
CA ALA A 584 -11.92 -3.65 -10.85
C ALA A 584 -11.51 -3.71 -12.32
N GLY A 585 -10.37 -4.29 -12.65
CA GLY A 585 -9.92 -4.35 -14.02
C GLY A 585 -8.89 -5.44 -14.30
N THR A 586 -8.53 -5.54 -15.57
CA THR A 586 -7.63 -6.57 -16.10
C THR A 586 -6.33 -5.94 -16.60
N PRO A 587 -5.23 -6.72 -16.75
CA PRO A 587 -3.95 -6.21 -17.26
C PRO A 587 -4.04 -5.47 -18.60
N SER A 588 -4.91 -5.92 -19.51
CA SER A 588 -5.14 -5.26 -20.81
C SER A 588 -5.72 -3.85 -20.66
N GLN A 589 -6.37 -3.57 -19.54
CA GLN A 589 -6.97 -2.29 -19.19
C GLN A 589 -6.19 -1.54 -18.10
N THR A 590 -4.97 -1.94 -17.76
CA THR A 590 -4.26 -1.31 -16.63
C THR A 590 -3.93 0.15 -16.87
N LYS A 591 -3.75 0.61 -18.12
CA LYS A 591 -3.66 2.05 -18.39
C LYS A 591 -4.88 2.80 -17.84
N ASN A 592 -6.09 2.27 -18.07
CA ASN A 592 -7.33 2.83 -17.56
C ASN A 592 -7.42 2.74 -16.02
N MET A 593 -7.00 1.62 -15.43
CA MET A 593 -6.92 1.47 -13.97
C MET A 593 -5.96 2.49 -13.33
N ASN A 594 -4.80 2.74 -13.94
CA ASN A 594 -3.83 3.72 -13.45
C ASN A 594 -4.32 5.17 -13.61
N ILE A 595 -5.06 5.48 -14.69
CA ILE A 595 -5.74 6.77 -14.85
C ILE A 595 -6.76 6.98 -13.73
N LEU A 596 -7.59 5.97 -13.44
CA LEU A 596 -8.54 6.03 -12.33
C LEU A 596 -7.82 6.18 -10.98
N ASN A 597 -6.72 5.46 -10.75
CA ASN A 597 -5.93 5.56 -9.52
C ASN A 597 -5.41 6.98 -9.28
N GLU A 598 -4.84 7.59 -10.31
CA GLU A 598 -4.36 8.97 -10.20
C GLU A 598 -5.52 9.97 -10.06
N ALA A 599 -6.67 9.74 -10.68
CA ALA A 599 -7.88 10.54 -10.48
C ALA A 599 -8.44 10.43 -9.05
N PHE A 600 -8.45 9.23 -8.45
CA PHE A 600 -8.79 9.02 -7.04
C PHE A 600 -7.86 9.83 -6.15
N ARG A 601 -6.54 9.71 -6.37
CA ARG A 601 -5.52 10.40 -5.57
C ARG A 601 -5.65 11.93 -5.67
N LEU A 602 -6.03 12.44 -6.84
CA LEU A 602 -6.22 13.87 -7.08
C LEU A 602 -7.62 14.37 -6.69
N GLU A 603 -8.54 13.48 -6.31
CA GLU A 603 -9.94 13.80 -5.98
C GLU A 603 -10.69 14.50 -7.12
N ILE A 604 -10.42 14.10 -8.37
CA ILE A 604 -11.01 14.70 -9.59
C ILE A 604 -11.84 13.70 -10.40
N LEU A 605 -12.30 12.62 -9.78
CA LEU A 605 -13.20 11.68 -10.44
C LEU A 605 -14.47 12.40 -10.92
N PRO A 606 -14.95 12.08 -12.13
CA PRO A 606 -16.24 12.60 -12.59
C PRO A 606 -17.38 12.01 -11.77
N SER A 607 -18.57 12.56 -11.93
CA SER A 607 -19.77 11.87 -11.46
C SER A 607 -19.90 10.52 -12.15
N PHE A 608 -20.41 9.52 -11.43
CA PHE A 608 -20.63 8.19 -11.99
C PHE A 608 -21.58 8.26 -13.20
N LYS A 609 -22.60 9.11 -13.14
CA LYS A 609 -23.51 9.37 -14.25
C LYS A 609 -22.81 9.93 -15.47
N ASP A 610 -21.92 10.91 -15.32
CA ASP A 610 -21.22 11.48 -16.48
C ASP A 610 -20.25 10.48 -17.11
N LEU A 611 -19.66 9.58 -16.32
CA LEU A 611 -18.88 8.44 -16.83
C LEU A 611 -19.76 7.46 -17.61
N LYS A 612 -20.86 7.02 -16.99
CA LYS A 612 -21.81 6.03 -17.54
C LYS A 612 -22.53 6.51 -18.80
N ASP A 613 -22.90 7.78 -18.86
CA ASP A 613 -23.53 8.42 -20.02
C ASP A 613 -22.51 8.77 -21.13
N GLY A 614 -21.21 8.52 -20.91
CA GLY A 614 -20.14 8.75 -21.87
C GLY A 614 -19.77 10.23 -22.07
N LYS A 615 -20.26 11.14 -21.22
CA LYS A 615 -19.89 12.57 -21.26
C LYS A 615 -18.44 12.80 -20.88
N VAL A 616 -17.93 11.98 -19.97
CA VAL A 616 -16.50 11.89 -19.63
C VAL A 616 -16.10 10.43 -19.78
N ASN A 617 -15.12 10.12 -20.63
CA ASN A 617 -14.50 8.80 -20.64
C ASN A 617 -13.11 8.84 -19.99
N ILE A 618 -12.51 7.67 -19.76
CA ILE A 618 -11.21 7.55 -19.08
C ILE A 618 -10.09 8.26 -19.87
N ASN A 619 -10.14 8.29 -21.21
CA ASN A 619 -9.17 9.04 -22.01
C ASN A 619 -9.31 10.57 -21.82
N ASN A 620 -10.54 11.08 -21.71
CA ASN A 620 -10.76 12.48 -21.36
C ASN A 620 -10.25 12.79 -19.94
N LEU A 621 -10.43 11.86 -19.00
CA LEU A 621 -9.92 11.99 -17.62
C LEU A 621 -8.37 12.02 -17.58
N GLU A 622 -7.69 11.24 -18.42
CA GLU A 622 -6.22 11.32 -18.56
C GLU A 622 -5.78 12.74 -18.93
N ASN A 623 -6.43 13.38 -19.91
CA ASN A 623 -6.11 14.74 -20.31
C ASN A 623 -6.36 15.75 -19.19
N ILE A 624 -7.44 15.57 -18.41
CA ILE A 624 -7.72 16.40 -17.23
C ILE A 624 -6.59 16.25 -16.21
N ILE A 625 -6.18 15.03 -15.88
CA ILE A 625 -5.07 14.76 -14.95
C ILE A 625 -3.77 15.43 -15.44
N ARG A 626 -3.43 15.26 -16.72
CA ARG A 626 -2.22 15.85 -17.31
C ARG A 626 -2.22 17.37 -17.31
N SER A 627 -3.39 18.01 -17.24
CA SER A 627 -3.50 19.46 -17.08
C SER A 627 -3.30 19.92 -15.63
N GLN A 628 -3.35 19.01 -14.66
CA GLN A 628 -3.15 19.32 -13.24
C GLN A 628 -1.66 19.37 -12.88
N LYS A 629 -1.20 20.50 -12.34
CA LYS A 629 0.17 20.68 -11.81
C LYS A 629 0.43 19.95 -10.47
N ARG A 630 -0.46 19.03 -10.07
CA ARG A 630 -0.42 18.27 -8.80
C ARG A 630 -0.26 16.75 -9.01
N SER A 631 -0.22 16.31 -10.28
CA SER A 631 0.08 14.92 -10.59
C SER A 631 1.56 14.61 -10.30
N GLY A 632 1.94 13.34 -10.14
CA GLY A 632 3.32 12.94 -9.87
C GLY A 632 3.65 12.53 -8.43
N CYS A 633 4.96 12.43 -8.14
CA CYS A 633 5.50 11.83 -6.94
C CYS A 633 5.27 12.70 -5.71
N PHE A 634 4.58 12.18 -4.69
CA PHE A 634 4.38 12.92 -3.43
C PHE A 634 5.62 12.86 -2.52
N LYS A 635 6.45 11.82 -2.68
CA LYS A 635 7.63 11.62 -1.84
C LYS A 635 8.82 12.50 -2.22
N GLU A 636 8.80 13.23 -3.33
CA GLU A 636 9.93 14.06 -3.75
C GLU A 636 10.38 15.05 -2.67
N GLY A 637 9.42 15.69 -1.99
CA GLY A 637 9.71 16.55 -0.83
C GLY A 637 10.27 15.75 0.36
N LEU A 638 9.72 14.56 0.64
CA LEU A 638 10.20 13.70 1.72
C LEU A 638 11.62 13.20 1.47
N TYR A 639 11.99 12.88 0.23
CA TYR A 639 13.32 12.40 -0.13
C TYR A 639 14.41 13.44 0.14
N ASN A 640 14.07 14.72 0.14
CA ASN A 640 14.98 15.81 0.50
C ASN A 640 15.08 16.01 2.01
N VAL A 641 14.13 15.48 2.80
CA VAL A 641 14.11 15.55 4.26
C VAL A 641 14.72 14.27 4.81
N ARG A 642 16.05 14.24 4.96
CA ARG A 642 16.70 13.18 5.74
C ARG A 642 16.64 13.53 7.22
N TYR A 643 16.25 12.56 8.03
CA TYR A 643 16.37 12.66 9.48
C TYR A 643 17.86 12.80 9.84
N ASP A 644 18.21 13.94 10.45
CA ASP A 644 19.55 14.21 10.97
C ASP A 644 19.55 14.05 12.50
N PRO A 645 20.25 13.04 13.06
CA PRO A 645 20.32 12.83 14.50
C PRO A 645 21.07 13.93 15.26
N TYR A 646 21.86 14.78 14.59
CA TYR A 646 22.71 15.80 15.22
C TYR A 646 22.06 17.16 15.42
N ASN A 647 20.85 17.38 14.88
CA ASN A 647 20.15 18.63 15.13
C ASN A 647 19.63 18.64 16.58
N LYS A 648 20.36 19.32 17.48
CA LYS A 648 20.11 19.39 18.94
C LYS A 648 18.70 19.89 19.32
N ASP A 649 17.92 20.37 18.37
CA ASP A 649 16.49 20.65 18.50
C ASP A 649 15.61 19.39 18.34
N VAL A 650 16.11 18.21 18.75
CA VAL A 650 15.44 16.93 18.53
C VAL A 650 14.01 16.96 19.11
N ILE A 651 13.08 16.75 18.19
CA ILE A 651 11.67 17.15 18.14
C ILE A 651 10.78 16.40 19.18
N TRP A 652 11.36 15.61 20.07
CA TRP A 652 10.66 14.72 21.00
C TRP A 652 10.15 15.36 22.29
N GLN A 653 10.51 16.61 22.60
CA GLN A 653 10.20 17.19 23.92
C GLN A 653 9.03 18.19 23.95
N ASN A 654 8.54 18.74 22.83
CA ASN A 654 7.55 19.85 22.92
C ASN A 654 6.66 20.06 21.68
N ARG A 655 5.78 19.11 21.30
CA ARG A 655 4.88 19.31 20.14
C ARG A 655 3.40 18.92 20.30
N ASP A 656 2.89 18.81 21.54
CA ASP A 656 1.46 18.60 21.81
C ASP A 656 0.56 19.84 21.61
N LYS A 657 0.99 20.85 20.84
CA LYS A 657 0.21 22.10 20.61
C LYS A 657 -0.17 22.39 19.15
N THR A 658 -0.13 21.42 18.24
CA THR A 658 -0.53 21.69 16.84
C THR A 658 -1.51 20.65 16.32
N SER A 659 -2.80 20.92 16.51
CA SER A 659 -3.95 20.17 15.97
C SER A 659 -4.47 20.73 14.63
N GLU A 660 -3.64 21.42 13.85
CA GLU A 660 -4.05 22.11 12.61
C GLU A 660 -3.28 21.61 11.37
N TYR A 661 -3.20 20.30 11.18
CA TYR A 661 -2.55 19.70 10.00
C TYR A 661 -3.56 19.06 9.04
N TYR A 662 -4.55 19.86 8.64
CA TYR A 662 -5.24 19.77 7.35
C TYR A 662 -5.48 21.20 6.86
N ASN A 663 -4.44 21.81 6.30
CA ASN A 663 -4.51 22.87 5.30
C ASN A 663 -3.29 22.69 4.39
N PHE A 664 -3.54 22.50 3.10
CA PHE A 664 -2.58 22.09 2.08
C PHE A 664 -1.33 23.00 1.96
N TYR A 665 -0.20 22.39 1.58
CA TYR A 665 1.01 23.07 1.12
C TYR A 665 0.78 23.80 -0.23
N GLU A 666 0.97 25.12 -0.23
CA GLU A 666 1.72 25.87 -1.25
C GLU A 666 2.43 27.02 -0.52
N GLN A 667 3.60 26.75 0.05
CA GLN A 667 4.58 27.78 0.41
C GLN A 667 5.98 27.21 0.20
N GLY A 668 6.70 27.80 -0.76
CA GLY A 668 8.15 27.72 -0.79
C GLY A 668 8.73 28.50 0.39
N LEU A 669 9.60 27.83 1.14
CA LEU A 669 10.61 28.49 1.98
C LEU A 669 11.93 27.78 1.73
N THR A 670 12.86 28.51 1.13
CA THR A 670 14.30 28.23 1.15
C THR A 670 14.88 28.70 2.49
N PRO A 671 15.75 27.94 3.17
CA PRO A 671 16.67 28.54 4.12
C PRO A 671 17.73 29.30 3.31
N VAL A 672 17.64 30.64 3.30
CA VAL A 672 18.80 31.47 2.99
C VAL A 672 19.67 31.55 4.24
N GLU A 673 20.95 31.37 3.98
CA GLU A 673 22.15 31.43 4.83
C GLU A 673 22.06 32.25 6.12
N ASN A 674 22.68 31.74 7.19
CA ASN A 674 23.53 32.58 8.03
C ASN A 674 24.83 31.84 8.31
N LYS A 675 25.94 32.42 7.82
CA LYS A 675 27.28 32.24 8.36
C LYS A 675 27.23 32.53 9.87
N MET A 676 27.84 31.67 10.68
CA MET A 676 28.52 32.14 11.88
C MET A 676 29.84 31.39 11.99
N ASP A 677 30.86 32.21 12.20
CA ASP A 677 32.28 31.90 12.22
C ASP A 677 32.66 30.86 13.27
N GLU A 678 33.80 30.23 12.99
CA GLU A 678 34.69 29.66 13.99
C GLU A 678 34.94 30.67 15.12
N GLU A 679 34.52 30.35 16.35
CA GLU A 679 35.31 30.51 17.58
C GLU A 679 34.48 30.18 18.84
N GLN A 680 35.15 29.53 19.80
CA GLN A 680 34.81 29.34 21.22
C GLN A 680 33.96 28.13 21.64
N HIS A 681 34.67 27.00 21.79
CA HIS A 681 34.82 26.23 23.04
C HIS A 681 33.88 26.58 24.22
N ILE A 682 33.09 25.60 24.67
CA ILE A 682 33.24 24.76 25.89
C ILE A 682 32.11 23.74 25.93
#